data_AF-D2PC03-F1
#
_entry.id   AF-D2PC03-F1
#
_cell.length_a   1.000
_cell.length_b   1.000
_cell.length_c   1.000
_cell.angle_alpha   90.00
_cell.angle_beta   90.00
_cell.angle_gamma   90.00
#
_symmetry.space_group_name_H-M   'P 1'
#
loop_
_entity.id
_entity.type
_entity.pdbx_description
1 polymer ?
#
loop_
_entity_poly.entity_id
_entity_poly.type
_entity_poly.pdbx_seq_one_letter_code
_entity_poly.pdbx_strand_id
1 'polypeptide(L)'
;MELYKVRLKSGVDYQKLKATELFGNVFELIFIKKSKNEMDFYVRTAAKEEILRQYFVLLKAEEVLVPGFVGVLKLKKESDFYANLEYSNLLNLVTSLEEGEQIRIWVVLEPRLNDLFIKKADKLKLQAQKAMIGKRKKELLANILESYAKDNLYLLDIKIFSNQKSRLKVLFEYAKQLIHTQSRKLRMEIKKAKKFKDKQPKIGAWEVIAKYKVRLWIDEDKLNENLPLPSPTQVPIPMNIGVALPYFKLERKDIYLGDDILYGEKVYLDWTDFQRHAIIYGSTGSGKSNTLEILAQELAKYGVVIFLDPNSQSARKLSQIANYYFTITKDRPNFGINILELPHIFQDKEKNIDYQISKVLQLFDKLLNLVDTAVNVRYILQVLLRQMYRVSDTITFRDVYDSVIALQQGTLDLDVNDETFEHEKELLQQMQAQSFMSILSRLKLLVDNNIFKIVTSETTIDWDKLVNETKKGLIVFDVGKSAGNEVSEMMQMIITLSLFNYVFLRDALGKEKVPIFLIIDEAQNVAHFDFINEVLAEARKYGLHLILATQSFVRLQALAGENNARAINANTNVKLLMRLTEGSDISQLAKSVGADQEIVEALPKLSIGQAFLFLLGKTGEFTVPKLVQIRRSELEDKEKEPTRGFEPKGVSKGLTKEAINPALALLKEPPDVLGQLILYAAFEKGEYGITITDLIAQLGVKRETALAKLAELEKLGAVQIEQKGRSKIVKYAKGLFRLKGIVENEEGKKVALRVLRKYLKEGYIIALGRQEGDIRPDFIALTYDKTTLRPNYSNIIIIEIESPNEVVVHPEQVRKNMQKYLSLDERTKSVIKEIHVWTSEESFSKLKEIYDNFLADNSIPAEYKQKVKIFSVKLKQKLEQKAPETKNKAEETGELTQKPESKAENKVITAAQGAAANNVTNSKVGSLTKIMLGNIEVLVIQEDKELSVIEFNGNKYVIKKKDLEDFIKRKDEIKTITLSRDILGIKLSAILADGGTLTALVKQT
;
A
#
# COMPACT_ATOMS: atom_id res chain seq x y z
N MET A 1 -34.44 3.02 -48.84
CA MET A 1 -35.02 2.95 -47.49
C MET A 1 -34.58 1.65 -46.88
N GLU A 2 -33.94 1.74 -45.72
CA GLU A 2 -33.52 0.57 -44.94
C GLU A 2 -34.65 0.14 -44.01
N LEU A 3 -34.59 -1.11 -43.54
CA LEU A 3 -35.54 -1.70 -42.61
C LEU A 3 -34.82 -1.99 -41.30
N TYR A 4 -35.31 -1.40 -40.21
CA TYR A 4 -34.77 -1.60 -38.87
C TYR A 4 -35.82 -2.28 -38.00
N LYS A 5 -35.39 -3.26 -37.19
CA LYS A 5 -36.14 -3.67 -36.00
C LYS A 5 -35.80 -2.69 -34.89
N VAL A 6 -36.82 -2.14 -34.27
CA VAL A 6 -36.70 -0.98 -33.37
C VAL A 6 -37.12 -1.40 -31.97
N ARG A 7 -36.26 -1.16 -30.98
CA ARG A 7 -36.63 -1.21 -29.56
C ARG A 7 -36.67 0.19 -28.97
N LEU A 8 -37.58 0.40 -28.02
CA LEU A 8 -37.73 1.67 -27.30
C LEU A 8 -36.64 1.78 -26.22
N LYS A 9 -36.07 2.98 -26.08
CA LYS A 9 -35.13 3.39 -25.02
C LYS A 9 -35.91 3.85 -23.78
N SER A 10 -35.30 3.66 -22.60
CA SER A 10 -35.76 4.27 -21.34
C SER A 10 -35.62 5.80 -21.39
N GLY A 11 -36.44 6.53 -20.63
CA GLY A 11 -36.33 7.98 -20.46
C GLY A 11 -36.82 8.86 -21.63
N VAL A 12 -37.19 8.27 -22.77
CA VAL A 12 -37.71 9.02 -23.93
C VAL A 12 -39.23 9.10 -23.90
N ASP A 13 -39.75 10.32 -23.94
CA ASP A 13 -41.20 10.60 -24.04
C ASP A 13 -41.66 10.55 -25.50
N TYR A 14 -41.92 9.34 -26.01
CA TYR A 14 -42.30 9.10 -27.41
C TYR A 14 -43.59 9.79 -27.84
N GLN A 15 -44.47 10.17 -26.91
CA GLN A 15 -45.72 10.86 -27.23
C GLN A 15 -45.52 12.31 -27.65
N LYS A 16 -44.37 12.92 -27.31
CA LYS A 16 -44.03 14.30 -27.71
C LYS A 16 -43.29 14.38 -29.04
N LEU A 17 -42.87 13.24 -29.59
CA LEU A 17 -42.08 13.19 -30.83
C LEU A 17 -43.00 13.06 -32.05
N LYS A 18 -42.69 13.79 -33.12
CA LYS A 18 -43.42 13.67 -34.39
C LYS A 18 -42.81 12.61 -35.29
N ALA A 19 -43.64 11.75 -35.85
CA ALA A 19 -43.19 10.64 -36.69
C ALA A 19 -42.51 11.14 -37.98
N THR A 20 -42.98 12.25 -38.56
CA THR A 20 -42.42 12.87 -39.77
C THR A 20 -41.04 13.49 -39.53
N GLU A 21 -40.77 14.02 -38.33
CA GLU A 21 -39.47 14.56 -37.94
C GLU A 21 -38.42 13.44 -37.76
N LEU A 22 -38.83 12.30 -37.21
CA LEU A 22 -37.92 11.17 -36.94
C LEU A 22 -37.65 10.29 -38.17
N PHE A 23 -38.71 9.93 -38.90
CA PHE A 23 -38.64 8.95 -40.00
C PHE A 23 -38.66 9.62 -41.38
N GLY A 24 -38.72 10.95 -41.44
CA GLY A 24 -38.86 11.71 -42.67
C GLY A 24 -40.25 11.63 -43.28
N ASN A 25 -40.36 12.02 -44.55
CA ASN A 25 -41.66 12.18 -45.24
C ASN A 25 -42.19 10.90 -45.91
N VAL A 26 -41.40 9.82 -45.90
CA VAL A 26 -41.76 8.53 -46.49
C VAL A 26 -41.25 7.42 -45.59
N PHE A 27 -42.16 6.72 -44.94
CA PHE A 27 -41.81 5.60 -44.06
C PHE A 27 -42.92 4.55 -43.96
N GLU A 28 -42.56 3.37 -43.46
CA GLU A 28 -43.46 2.27 -43.15
C GLU A 28 -43.30 1.89 -41.67
N LEU A 29 -44.41 1.82 -40.95
CA LEU A 29 -44.47 1.26 -39.60
C LEU A 29 -45.01 -0.17 -39.67
N ILE A 30 -44.30 -1.13 -39.08
CA ILE A 30 -44.67 -2.54 -39.09
C ILE A 30 -44.76 -3.04 -37.66
N PHE A 31 -45.92 -3.54 -37.27
CA PHE A 31 -46.20 -4.11 -35.97
C PHE A 31 -46.53 -5.59 -36.11
N ILE A 32 -45.88 -6.45 -35.33
CA ILE A 32 -46.10 -7.90 -35.36
C ILE A 32 -46.33 -8.41 -33.94
N LYS A 33 -47.49 -9.01 -33.69
CA LYS A 33 -47.80 -9.59 -32.40
C LYS A 33 -47.07 -10.93 -32.23
N LYS A 34 -46.17 -11.00 -31.25
CA LYS A 34 -45.39 -12.22 -30.95
C LYS A 34 -46.02 -13.08 -29.86
N SER A 35 -46.58 -12.44 -28.84
CA SER A 35 -47.31 -13.11 -27.76
C SER A 35 -48.27 -12.12 -27.11
N LYS A 36 -49.07 -12.57 -26.12
CA LYS A 36 -50.02 -11.71 -25.39
C LYS A 36 -49.37 -10.41 -24.87
N ASN A 37 -48.11 -10.48 -24.42
CA ASN A 37 -47.38 -9.36 -23.82
C ASN A 37 -46.15 -8.93 -24.63
N GLU A 38 -46.06 -9.28 -25.92
CA GLU A 38 -44.90 -8.93 -26.73
C GLU A 38 -45.28 -8.56 -28.16
N MET A 39 -44.73 -7.44 -28.63
CA MET A 39 -44.88 -6.97 -29.98
C MET A 39 -43.53 -6.54 -30.58
N ASP A 40 -43.21 -7.08 -31.74
CA ASP A 40 -42.09 -6.56 -32.52
C ASP A 40 -42.54 -5.29 -33.28
N PHE A 41 -41.68 -4.29 -33.27
CA PHE A 41 -41.85 -3.05 -34.03
C PHE A 41 -40.69 -2.88 -35.01
N TYR A 42 -41.03 -2.69 -36.29
CA TYR A 42 -40.06 -2.38 -37.34
C TYR A 42 -40.43 -1.07 -38.02
N VAL A 43 -39.41 -0.36 -38.48
CA VAL A 43 -39.56 0.88 -39.24
C VAL A 43 -38.75 0.76 -40.52
N ARG A 44 -39.39 1.06 -41.65
CA ARG A 44 -38.71 1.24 -42.93
C ARG A 44 -38.64 2.73 -43.24
N THR A 45 -37.46 3.29 -43.40
CA THR A 45 -37.28 4.73 -43.57
C THR A 45 -36.02 5.07 -44.38
N ALA A 46 -35.93 6.30 -44.90
CA ALA A 46 -34.72 6.89 -45.48
C ALA A 46 -33.97 7.79 -44.48
N ALA A 47 -34.46 7.94 -43.25
CA ALA A 47 -33.80 8.71 -42.20
C ALA A 47 -32.41 8.14 -41.90
N LYS A 48 -31.48 9.03 -41.57
CA LYS A 48 -30.11 8.65 -41.21
C LYS A 48 -30.13 7.80 -39.93
N GLU A 49 -29.36 6.71 -39.95
CA GLU A 49 -29.24 5.79 -38.83
C GLU A 49 -28.85 6.50 -37.52
N GLU A 50 -27.98 7.51 -37.61
CA GLU A 50 -27.52 8.36 -36.50
C GLU A 50 -28.68 9.06 -35.77
N ILE A 51 -29.66 9.59 -36.52
CA ILE A 51 -30.83 10.30 -35.95
C ILE A 51 -31.72 9.28 -35.23
N LEU A 52 -31.98 8.15 -35.87
CA LEU A 52 -32.80 7.08 -35.31
C LEU A 52 -32.19 6.48 -34.04
N ARG A 53 -30.85 6.33 -34.00
CA ARG A 53 -30.12 5.81 -32.83
C ARG A 53 -30.14 6.74 -31.63
N GLN A 54 -30.52 8.02 -31.77
CA GLN A 54 -30.75 8.90 -30.61
C GLN A 54 -31.97 8.42 -29.82
N TYR A 55 -33.05 8.08 -30.51
CA TYR A 55 -34.35 7.77 -29.90
C TYR A 55 -34.62 6.27 -29.77
N PHE A 56 -33.95 5.42 -30.54
CA PHE A 56 -34.23 3.99 -30.59
C PHE A 56 -32.97 3.13 -30.53
N VAL A 57 -33.12 1.88 -30.12
CA VAL A 57 -32.11 0.84 -30.36
C VAL A 57 -32.45 0.16 -31.68
N LEU A 58 -31.56 0.26 -32.66
CA LEU A 58 -31.74 -0.30 -34.00
C LEU A 58 -31.02 -1.64 -34.13
N LEU A 59 -31.79 -2.66 -34.52
CA LEU A 59 -31.29 -3.97 -34.93
C LEU A 59 -31.51 -4.10 -36.44
N LYS A 60 -30.45 -4.40 -37.21
CA LYS A 60 -30.61 -4.66 -38.66
C LYS A 60 -31.50 -5.89 -38.85
N ALA A 61 -32.47 -5.79 -39.76
CA ALA A 61 -33.45 -6.84 -39.99
C ALA A 61 -33.45 -7.30 -41.45
N GLU A 62 -33.25 -8.60 -41.67
CA GLU A 62 -33.32 -9.24 -42.99
C GLU A 62 -34.73 -9.82 -43.21
N GLU A 63 -35.60 -8.99 -43.78
CA GLU A 63 -37.00 -9.27 -44.16
C GLU A 63 -37.99 -9.72 -43.06
N VAL A 64 -39.25 -9.29 -43.21
CA VAL A 64 -40.33 -9.62 -42.28
C VAL A 64 -41.23 -10.68 -42.90
N LEU A 65 -41.32 -11.86 -42.26
CA LEU A 65 -42.23 -12.94 -42.62
C LEU A 65 -43.69 -12.46 -42.70
N VAL A 66 -44.38 -12.82 -43.79
CA VAL A 66 -45.74 -12.36 -44.10
C VAL A 66 -46.74 -13.51 -43.89
N PRO A 67 -47.80 -13.33 -43.09
CA PRO A 67 -48.88 -14.32 -42.94
C PRO A 67 -49.64 -14.60 -44.24
N GLY A 68 -50.40 -15.70 -44.28
CA GLY A 68 -50.99 -16.24 -45.52
C GLY A 68 -51.98 -15.33 -46.27
N PHE A 69 -52.63 -14.37 -45.60
CA PHE A 69 -53.57 -13.43 -46.19
C PHE A 69 -53.26 -11.97 -45.81
N VAL A 70 -53.60 -11.05 -46.71
CA VAL A 70 -53.53 -9.60 -46.49
C VAL A 70 -54.89 -8.96 -46.75
N GLY A 71 -55.35 -8.12 -45.82
CA GLY A 71 -56.49 -7.23 -45.96
C GLY A 71 -55.99 -5.80 -46.15
N VAL A 72 -56.32 -5.19 -47.29
CA VAL A 72 -55.97 -3.79 -47.59
C VAL A 72 -57.18 -2.90 -47.35
N LEU A 73 -57.04 -1.89 -46.49
CA LEU A 73 -58.13 -0.94 -46.19
C LEU A 73 -58.28 0.08 -47.33
N LYS A 74 -59.52 0.29 -47.75
CA LYS A 74 -59.89 1.18 -48.86
C LYS A 74 -61.21 1.90 -48.57
N LEU A 75 -61.38 3.08 -49.14
CA LEU A 75 -62.68 3.75 -49.15
C LEU A 75 -63.65 3.02 -50.09
N LYS A 76 -64.93 2.94 -49.71
CA LYS A 76 -65.95 2.31 -50.56
C LYS A 76 -66.46 3.26 -51.66
N LYS A 77 -66.47 4.57 -51.41
CA LYS A 77 -66.97 5.59 -52.33
C LYS A 77 -65.90 6.65 -52.60
N GLU A 78 -65.83 7.10 -53.85
CA GLU A 78 -64.99 8.24 -54.25
C GLU A 78 -65.39 9.54 -53.51
N SER A 79 -66.66 9.69 -53.13
CA SER A 79 -67.11 10.87 -52.39
C SER A 79 -66.41 11.01 -51.03
N ASP A 80 -66.10 9.89 -50.37
CA ASP A 80 -65.44 9.91 -49.06
C ASP A 80 -63.97 10.35 -49.16
N PHE A 81 -63.34 10.17 -50.33
CA PHE A 81 -61.96 10.61 -50.56
C PHE A 81 -61.83 12.12 -50.51
N TYR A 82 -62.88 12.85 -50.93
CA TYR A 82 -62.92 14.31 -50.91
C TYR A 82 -63.68 14.87 -49.71
N ALA A 83 -64.00 14.02 -48.72
CA ALA A 83 -64.62 14.44 -47.48
C ALA A 83 -63.58 14.49 -46.36
N ASN A 84 -63.91 15.11 -45.22
CA ASN A 84 -63.08 15.03 -44.03
C ASN A 84 -63.00 13.55 -43.59
N LEU A 85 -61.79 12.98 -43.63
CA LEU A 85 -61.50 11.67 -43.05
C LEU A 85 -61.05 11.91 -41.62
N GLU A 86 -61.81 11.37 -40.67
CA GLU A 86 -61.48 11.44 -39.25
C GLU A 86 -60.91 10.10 -38.81
N TYR A 87 -59.79 10.19 -38.11
CA TYR A 87 -59.10 9.05 -37.53
C TYR A 87 -59.24 9.15 -36.02
N SER A 88 -59.25 8.00 -35.36
CA SER A 88 -59.12 7.89 -33.91
C SER A 88 -57.97 6.94 -33.63
N ASN A 89 -57.07 7.34 -32.72
CA ASN A 89 -55.79 6.70 -32.41
C ASN A 89 -55.60 5.31 -33.03
N LEU A 90 -54.92 5.27 -34.18
CA LEU A 90 -54.75 4.08 -35.00
C LEU A 90 -53.92 2.99 -34.30
N LEU A 91 -53.17 3.32 -33.24
CA LEU A 91 -52.49 2.32 -32.41
C LEU A 91 -53.47 1.38 -31.69
N ASN A 92 -54.72 1.78 -31.47
CA ASN A 92 -55.74 0.89 -30.90
C ASN A 92 -56.05 -0.30 -31.83
N LEU A 93 -55.85 -0.14 -33.14
CA LEU A 93 -55.95 -1.25 -34.07
C LEU A 93 -54.80 -2.23 -33.89
N VAL A 94 -53.61 -1.72 -33.58
CA VAL A 94 -52.39 -2.51 -33.33
C VAL A 94 -52.55 -3.34 -32.05
N THR A 95 -53.10 -2.79 -30.97
CA THR A 95 -53.31 -3.52 -29.72
C THR A 95 -54.34 -4.65 -29.83
N SER A 96 -55.22 -4.61 -30.84
CA SER A 96 -56.23 -5.65 -31.12
C SER A 96 -55.70 -6.90 -31.83
N LEU A 97 -54.41 -6.94 -32.16
CA LEU A 97 -53.78 -8.06 -32.86
C LEU A 97 -53.62 -9.30 -31.97
N GLU A 98 -53.90 -10.47 -32.54
CA GLU A 98 -53.58 -11.78 -31.98
C GLU A 98 -52.20 -12.27 -32.44
N GLU A 99 -51.67 -13.29 -31.77
CA GLU A 99 -50.34 -13.84 -32.05
C GLU A 99 -50.17 -14.27 -33.51
N GLY A 100 -49.07 -13.84 -34.13
CA GLY A 100 -48.76 -14.08 -35.55
C GLY A 100 -49.45 -13.12 -36.52
N GLU A 101 -50.30 -12.21 -36.04
CA GLU A 101 -50.88 -11.15 -36.88
C GLU A 101 -49.96 -9.94 -36.98
N GLN A 102 -50.05 -9.23 -38.10
CA GLN A 102 -49.26 -8.01 -38.33
C GLN A 102 -50.10 -6.89 -38.94
N ILE A 103 -49.74 -5.65 -38.63
CA ILE A 103 -50.24 -4.44 -39.27
C ILE A 103 -49.06 -3.69 -39.87
N ARG A 104 -49.23 -3.24 -41.12
CA ARG A 104 -48.28 -2.38 -41.82
C ARG A 104 -48.97 -1.10 -42.24
N ILE A 105 -48.35 0.03 -41.94
CA ILE A 105 -48.88 1.36 -42.22
C ILE A 105 -47.81 2.11 -43.01
N TRP A 106 -48.11 2.35 -44.28
CA TRP A 106 -47.31 3.25 -45.11
C TRP A 106 -47.79 4.67 -44.95
N VAL A 107 -46.85 5.58 -44.72
CA VAL A 107 -47.05 7.03 -44.70
C VAL A 107 -46.16 7.63 -45.78
N VAL A 108 -46.77 8.24 -46.78
CA VAL A 108 -46.03 8.75 -47.96
C VAL A 108 -46.51 10.15 -48.29
N LEU A 109 -45.63 11.14 -48.17
CA LEU A 109 -45.90 12.49 -48.68
C LEU A 109 -46.12 12.41 -50.20
N GLU A 110 -47.29 12.84 -50.66
CA GLU A 110 -47.70 12.71 -52.06
C GLU A 110 -48.23 14.05 -52.58
N PRO A 111 -47.37 14.89 -53.18
CA PRO A 111 -47.74 16.23 -53.65
C PRO A 111 -48.92 16.23 -54.63
N ARG A 112 -49.14 15.13 -55.38
CA ARG A 112 -50.25 15.00 -56.31
C ARG A 112 -51.62 15.00 -55.62
N LEU A 113 -51.69 14.73 -54.31
CA LEU A 113 -52.93 14.85 -53.55
C LEU A 113 -53.42 16.30 -53.51
N ASN A 114 -52.51 17.26 -53.30
CA ASN A 114 -52.84 18.68 -53.24
C ASN A 114 -53.42 19.13 -54.60
N ASP A 115 -52.78 18.76 -55.71
CA ASP A 115 -53.29 19.02 -57.07
C ASP A 115 -54.68 18.45 -57.31
N LEU A 116 -54.94 17.22 -56.82
CA LEU A 116 -56.23 16.55 -56.95
C LEU A 116 -57.33 17.26 -56.16
N PHE A 117 -56.99 17.84 -55.01
CA PHE A 117 -57.92 18.53 -54.13
C PHE A 117 -58.25 19.90 -54.69
N ILE A 118 -57.25 20.66 -55.16
CA ILE A 118 -57.42 21.95 -55.83
C ILE A 118 -58.29 21.79 -57.08
N LYS A 119 -57.95 20.86 -57.99
CA LYS A 119 -58.76 20.60 -59.20
C LYS A 119 -60.20 20.23 -58.88
N LYS A 120 -60.44 19.53 -57.76
CA LYS A 120 -61.78 19.18 -57.31
C LYS A 120 -62.52 20.38 -56.72
N ALA A 121 -61.84 21.21 -55.93
CA ALA A 121 -62.37 22.44 -55.36
C ALA A 121 -62.79 23.42 -56.46
N ASP A 122 -61.95 23.66 -57.47
CA ASP A 122 -62.26 24.50 -58.63
C ASP A 122 -63.51 24.01 -59.37
N LYS A 123 -63.59 22.70 -59.61
CA LYS A 123 -64.75 22.07 -60.23
C LYS A 123 -66.02 22.25 -59.38
N LEU A 124 -65.90 22.15 -58.05
CA LEU A 124 -67.03 22.35 -57.14
C LEU A 124 -67.48 23.82 -57.09
N LYS A 125 -66.55 24.79 -57.15
CA LYS A 125 -66.85 26.23 -57.25
C LYS A 125 -67.59 26.56 -58.55
N LEU A 126 -67.10 26.07 -59.68
CA LEU A 126 -67.78 26.19 -60.98
C LEU A 126 -69.18 25.56 -60.96
N GLN A 127 -69.35 24.41 -60.30
CA GLN A 127 -70.64 23.75 -60.12
C GLN A 127 -71.56 24.45 -59.11
N ALA A 128 -71.02 25.24 -58.19
CA ALA A 128 -71.79 26.03 -57.23
C ALA A 128 -72.33 27.31 -57.89
N GLN A 129 -71.53 27.96 -58.74
CA GLN A 129 -71.94 29.12 -59.54
C GLN A 129 -73.13 28.81 -60.45
N LYS A 130 -73.21 27.58 -60.98
CA LYS A 130 -74.27 27.13 -61.90
C LYS A 130 -75.48 26.45 -61.22
N ALA A 131 -75.50 26.29 -59.90
CA ALA A 131 -76.52 25.48 -59.21
C ALA A 131 -77.55 26.32 -58.43
N MET A 132 -78.85 26.06 -58.67
CA MET A 132 -79.95 26.66 -57.91
C MET A 132 -80.16 26.03 -56.52
N ILE A 133 -79.79 24.74 -56.33
CA ILE A 133 -79.93 24.01 -55.07
C ILE A 133 -78.55 23.47 -54.64
N GLY A 134 -78.20 23.62 -53.36
CA GLY A 134 -76.97 23.07 -52.77
C GLY A 134 -75.69 23.87 -53.04
N LYS A 135 -75.80 25.13 -53.51
CA LYS A 135 -74.65 26.05 -53.74
C LYS A 135 -73.74 26.18 -52.52
N ARG A 136 -74.30 26.56 -51.36
CA ARG A 136 -73.56 26.73 -50.08
C ARG A 136 -72.80 25.47 -49.66
N LYS A 137 -73.38 24.29 -49.88
CA LYS A 137 -72.75 22.99 -49.53
C LYS A 137 -71.53 22.70 -50.43
N LYS A 138 -71.62 23.03 -51.72
CA LYS A 138 -70.52 22.87 -52.68
C LYS A 138 -69.38 23.87 -52.42
N GLU A 139 -69.72 25.12 -52.09
CA GLU A 139 -68.75 26.16 -51.71
C GLU A 139 -68.01 25.79 -50.42
N LEU A 140 -68.73 25.35 -49.38
CA LEU A 140 -68.13 24.88 -48.14
C LEU A 140 -67.15 23.73 -48.38
N LEU A 141 -67.53 22.73 -49.17
CA LEU A 141 -66.68 21.59 -49.48
C LEU A 141 -65.45 22.02 -50.31
N ALA A 142 -65.60 22.95 -51.25
CA ALA A 142 -64.48 23.49 -52.01
C ALA A 142 -63.48 24.23 -51.10
N ASN A 143 -63.96 25.04 -50.16
CA ASN A 143 -63.10 25.75 -49.21
C ASN A 143 -62.38 24.79 -48.26
N ILE A 144 -63.05 23.72 -47.81
CA ILE A 144 -62.44 22.66 -47.00
C ILE A 144 -61.30 21.97 -47.77
N LEU A 145 -61.54 21.60 -49.04
CA LEU A 145 -60.52 20.95 -49.88
C LEU A 145 -59.32 21.88 -50.16
N GLU A 146 -59.57 23.17 -50.37
CA GLU A 146 -58.50 24.18 -50.50
C GLU A 146 -57.72 24.36 -49.21
N SER A 147 -58.39 24.30 -48.06
CA SER A 147 -57.71 24.33 -46.75
C SER A 147 -56.75 23.16 -46.62
N TYR A 148 -57.19 21.93 -46.90
CA TYR A 148 -56.31 20.75 -46.84
C TYR A 148 -55.15 20.81 -47.84
N ALA A 149 -55.37 21.40 -49.02
CA ALA A 149 -54.32 21.52 -50.03
C ALA A 149 -53.21 22.53 -49.68
N LYS A 150 -53.40 23.36 -48.63
CA LYS A 150 -52.36 24.25 -48.10
C LYS A 150 -51.32 23.50 -47.26
N ASP A 151 -51.71 22.36 -46.70
CA ASP A 151 -50.86 21.56 -45.82
C ASP A 151 -50.22 20.38 -46.57
N ASN A 152 -49.27 19.71 -45.92
CA ASN A 152 -48.68 18.48 -46.42
C ASN A 152 -49.70 17.33 -46.30
N LEU A 153 -50.09 16.75 -47.44
CA LEU A 153 -50.97 15.59 -47.49
C LEU A 153 -50.18 14.30 -47.65
N TYR A 154 -50.43 13.37 -46.73
CA TYR A 154 -49.83 12.05 -46.72
C TYR A 154 -50.83 11.01 -47.21
N LEU A 155 -50.37 10.15 -48.12
CA LEU A 155 -51.07 8.93 -48.47
C LEU A 155 -50.89 7.92 -47.33
N LEU A 156 -52.00 7.39 -46.83
CA LEU A 156 -52.03 6.39 -45.77
C LEU A 156 -52.47 5.04 -46.38
N ASP A 157 -51.62 4.02 -46.29
CA ASP A 157 -51.94 2.67 -46.78
C ASP A 157 -51.79 1.66 -45.64
N ILE A 158 -52.93 1.26 -45.08
CA ILE A 158 -53.05 0.36 -43.93
C ILE A 158 -53.35 -1.05 -44.42
N LYS A 159 -52.45 -1.97 -44.10
CA LYS A 159 -52.53 -3.39 -44.45
C LYS A 159 -52.50 -4.23 -43.19
N ILE A 160 -53.44 -5.16 -43.09
CA ILE A 160 -53.57 -6.10 -41.98
C ILE A 160 -53.28 -7.50 -42.52
N PHE A 161 -52.47 -8.29 -41.84
CA PHE A 161 -52.17 -9.66 -42.27
C PHE A 161 -52.45 -10.65 -41.15
N SER A 162 -53.00 -11.79 -41.54
CA SER A 162 -53.32 -12.91 -40.66
C SER A 162 -53.28 -14.21 -41.46
N ASN A 163 -53.03 -15.33 -40.78
CA ASN A 163 -53.16 -16.65 -41.39
C ASN A 163 -54.63 -17.07 -41.58
N GLN A 164 -55.56 -16.38 -40.91
CA GLN A 164 -56.99 -16.69 -40.96
C GLN A 164 -57.79 -15.55 -41.60
N LYS A 165 -58.63 -15.87 -42.59
CA LYS A 165 -59.53 -14.88 -43.22
C LYS A 165 -60.61 -14.35 -42.26
N SER A 166 -61.06 -15.16 -41.30
CA SER A 166 -62.04 -14.79 -40.27
C SER A 166 -61.54 -13.63 -39.43
N ARG A 167 -60.29 -13.73 -38.96
CA ARG A 167 -59.61 -12.69 -38.20
C ARG A 167 -59.50 -11.35 -38.92
N LEU A 168 -59.17 -11.36 -40.21
CA LEU A 168 -59.17 -10.13 -41.01
C LEU A 168 -60.53 -9.42 -40.99
N LYS A 169 -61.65 -10.17 -40.98
CA LYS A 169 -62.99 -9.57 -40.87
C LYS A 169 -63.21 -8.92 -39.50
N VAL A 170 -62.74 -9.54 -38.43
CA VAL A 170 -62.83 -8.98 -37.06
C VAL A 170 -62.01 -7.69 -36.95
N LEU A 171 -60.74 -7.72 -37.37
CA LEU A 171 -59.86 -6.54 -37.42
C LEU A 171 -60.41 -5.43 -38.31
N PHE A 172 -61.14 -5.78 -39.36
CA PHE A 172 -61.83 -4.81 -40.19
C PHE A 172 -63.01 -4.12 -39.48
N GLU A 173 -63.75 -4.82 -38.61
CA GLU A 173 -64.79 -4.16 -37.79
C GLU A 173 -64.16 -3.17 -36.79
N TYR A 174 -63.02 -3.50 -36.18
CA TYR A 174 -62.26 -2.55 -35.36
C TYR A 174 -61.80 -1.35 -36.18
N ALA A 175 -61.27 -1.56 -37.38
CA ALA A 175 -60.85 -0.47 -38.25
C ALA A 175 -62.00 0.48 -38.64
N LYS A 176 -63.23 -0.02 -38.79
CA LYS A 176 -64.41 0.84 -39.04
C LYS A 176 -64.77 1.74 -37.87
N GLN A 177 -64.45 1.34 -36.64
CA GLN A 177 -64.68 2.16 -35.45
C GLN A 177 -63.64 3.27 -35.32
N LEU A 178 -62.45 3.09 -35.89
CA LEU A 178 -61.33 4.03 -35.79
C LEU A 178 -61.22 4.98 -37.00
N ILE A 179 -61.79 4.62 -38.15
CA ILE A 179 -61.73 5.40 -39.38
C ILE A 179 -63.14 5.83 -39.78
N HIS A 180 -63.47 7.08 -39.51
CA HIS A 180 -64.77 7.65 -39.79
C HIS A 180 -64.78 8.30 -41.18
N THR A 181 -65.67 7.79 -42.03
CA THR A 181 -65.93 8.31 -43.37
C THR A 181 -67.31 8.96 -43.39
N GLN A 182 -67.52 9.96 -44.25
CA GLN A 182 -68.81 10.64 -44.38
C GLN A 182 -69.95 9.65 -44.71
N SER A 183 -69.69 8.63 -45.53
CA SER A 183 -70.68 7.61 -45.87
C SER A 183 -70.80 6.46 -44.87
N ARG A 184 -69.97 6.45 -43.81
CA ARG A 184 -69.80 5.36 -42.83
C ARG A 184 -69.49 4.00 -43.45
N LYS A 185 -68.86 3.98 -44.64
CA LYS A 185 -68.60 2.76 -45.40
C LYS A 185 -67.13 2.66 -45.79
N LEU A 186 -66.35 1.97 -44.95
CA LEU A 186 -65.02 1.45 -45.30
C LEU A 186 -65.16 0.13 -46.09
N ARG A 187 -64.14 -0.25 -46.85
CA ARG A 187 -64.01 -1.55 -47.54
C ARG A 187 -62.65 -2.16 -47.22
N MET A 188 -62.59 -3.49 -47.10
CA MET A 188 -61.33 -4.24 -47.07
C MET A 188 -61.25 -5.18 -48.27
N GLU A 189 -60.11 -5.18 -48.96
CA GLU A 189 -59.80 -6.10 -50.05
C GLU A 189 -58.87 -7.20 -49.53
N ILE A 190 -59.33 -8.46 -49.51
CA ILE A 190 -58.54 -9.59 -49.02
C ILE A 190 -57.84 -10.30 -50.18
N LYS A 191 -56.52 -10.50 -50.08
CA LYS A 191 -55.67 -11.21 -51.06
C LYS A 191 -54.84 -12.30 -50.38
N LYS A 192 -54.37 -13.29 -51.17
CA LYS A 192 -53.36 -14.26 -50.71
C LYS A 192 -51.98 -13.60 -50.70
N ALA A 193 -51.24 -13.70 -49.61
CA ALA A 193 -49.96 -13.02 -49.43
C ALA A 193 -48.84 -13.55 -50.34
N LYS A 194 -48.85 -14.83 -50.74
CA LYS A 194 -47.87 -15.41 -51.70
C LYS A 194 -47.80 -14.67 -53.05
N LYS A 195 -48.85 -13.93 -53.45
CA LYS A 195 -48.88 -13.12 -54.68
C LYS A 195 -48.66 -11.63 -54.42
N PHE A 196 -48.35 -11.24 -53.19
CA PHE A 196 -48.25 -9.85 -52.76
C PHE A 196 -46.78 -9.42 -52.68
N LYS A 197 -46.38 -8.50 -53.56
CA LYS A 197 -45.11 -7.78 -53.43
C LYS A 197 -45.40 -6.47 -52.71
N ASP A 198 -44.95 -6.35 -51.47
CA ASP A 198 -45.11 -5.11 -50.71
C ASP A 198 -44.19 -4.05 -51.30
N LYS A 199 -44.77 -3.02 -51.90
CA LYS A 199 -44.06 -1.89 -52.48
C LYS A 199 -44.61 -0.61 -51.87
N GLN A 200 -43.74 0.38 -51.73
CA GLN A 200 -44.15 1.74 -51.37
C GLN A 200 -45.32 2.17 -52.26
N PRO A 201 -46.46 2.60 -51.69
CA PRO A 201 -47.60 3.03 -52.47
C PRO A 201 -47.24 4.33 -53.20
N LYS A 202 -47.58 4.40 -54.49
CA LYS A 202 -47.44 5.60 -55.33
C LYS A 202 -48.76 5.86 -56.04
N ILE A 203 -49.10 7.12 -56.30
CA ILE A 203 -50.22 7.45 -57.18
C ILE A 203 -49.70 7.44 -58.63
N GLY A 204 -50.12 6.47 -59.43
CA GLY A 204 -49.72 6.36 -60.85
C GLY A 204 -50.37 7.43 -61.73
N ALA A 205 -49.74 7.80 -62.85
CA ALA A 205 -50.28 8.79 -63.80
C ALA A 205 -51.67 8.41 -64.35
N TRP A 206 -51.91 7.11 -64.56
CA TRP A 206 -53.21 6.56 -64.98
C TRP A 206 -54.24 6.49 -63.83
N GLU A 207 -53.80 6.40 -62.56
CA GLU A 207 -54.69 6.41 -61.39
C GLU A 207 -55.27 7.80 -61.10
N VAL A 208 -54.60 8.87 -61.54
CA VAL A 208 -55.11 10.25 -61.49
C VAL A 208 -56.32 10.44 -62.44
N ILE A 209 -56.39 9.65 -63.51
CA ILE A 209 -57.36 9.78 -64.61
C ILE A 209 -58.52 8.77 -64.47
N ALA A 210 -58.28 7.58 -63.93
CA ALA A 210 -59.30 6.54 -63.71
C ALA A 210 -60.00 6.65 -62.34
N LYS A 211 -61.30 6.34 -62.31
CA LYS A 211 -62.23 6.33 -61.15
C LYS A 211 -61.82 5.38 -59.99
N TYR A 212 -60.68 5.60 -59.32
CA TYR A 212 -60.23 4.77 -58.18
C TYR A 212 -59.59 5.58 -57.04
N LYS A 213 -60.23 6.69 -56.65
CA LYS A 213 -59.90 7.43 -55.43
C LYS A 213 -60.47 6.71 -54.20
N VAL A 214 -59.89 5.54 -53.92
CA VAL A 214 -60.30 4.63 -52.85
C VAL A 214 -59.20 4.45 -51.79
N ARG A 215 -58.15 5.27 -51.82
CA ARG A 215 -57.06 5.24 -50.84
C ARG A 215 -57.35 6.18 -49.67
N LEU A 216 -56.73 5.93 -48.52
CA LEU A 216 -56.82 6.81 -47.36
C LEU A 216 -55.75 7.89 -47.47
N TRP A 217 -56.04 9.06 -46.91
CA TRP A 217 -55.10 10.18 -46.83
C TRP A 217 -55.28 10.89 -45.49
N ILE A 218 -54.24 11.58 -45.04
CA ILE A 218 -54.22 12.31 -43.78
C ILE A 218 -53.36 13.56 -43.92
N ASP A 219 -53.77 14.66 -43.31
CA ASP A 219 -52.95 15.87 -43.19
C ASP A 219 -51.90 15.72 -42.08
N GLU A 220 -50.86 16.55 -42.11
CA GLU A 220 -49.70 16.44 -41.21
C GLU A 220 -50.04 16.57 -39.72
N ASP A 221 -50.94 17.50 -39.37
CA ASP A 221 -51.35 17.73 -37.98
C ASP A 221 -52.09 16.49 -37.44
N LYS A 222 -53.09 16.02 -38.18
CA LYS A 222 -53.83 14.81 -37.79
C LYS A 222 -52.98 13.56 -37.80
N LEU A 223 -51.94 13.47 -38.64
CA LEU A 223 -51.04 12.32 -38.65
C LEU A 223 -50.36 12.15 -37.31
N ASN A 224 -49.82 13.23 -36.74
CA ASN A 224 -49.11 13.17 -35.46
C ASN A 224 -50.06 12.91 -34.28
N GLU A 225 -51.28 13.44 -34.32
CA GLU A 225 -52.30 13.20 -33.30
C GLU A 225 -52.86 11.76 -33.32
N ASN A 226 -53.08 11.21 -34.52
CA ASN A 226 -53.84 9.97 -34.70
C ASN A 226 -52.97 8.73 -34.99
N LEU A 227 -51.70 8.93 -35.30
CA LEU A 227 -50.70 7.86 -35.40
C LEU A 227 -49.48 8.22 -34.52
N PRO A 228 -49.66 8.36 -33.19
CA PRO A 228 -48.55 8.65 -32.30
C PRO A 228 -47.55 7.49 -32.33
N LEU A 229 -46.31 7.76 -31.93
CA LEU A 229 -45.32 6.70 -31.76
C LEU A 229 -45.72 5.81 -30.59
N PRO A 230 -45.51 4.49 -30.70
CA PRO A 230 -45.89 3.56 -29.65
C PRO A 230 -45.06 3.81 -28.39
N SER A 231 -45.73 3.92 -27.24
CA SER A 231 -45.08 3.88 -25.92
C SER A 231 -45.16 2.48 -25.31
N PRO A 232 -44.22 2.09 -24.42
CA PRO A 232 -44.23 0.77 -23.78
C PRO A 232 -45.50 0.49 -22.98
N THR A 233 -46.14 1.55 -22.47
CA THR A 233 -47.38 1.48 -21.70
C THR A 233 -48.59 1.16 -22.57
N GLN A 234 -48.56 1.54 -23.86
CA GLN A 234 -49.68 1.36 -24.80
C GLN A 234 -49.51 0.11 -25.66
N VAL A 235 -48.28 -0.16 -26.11
CA VAL A 235 -47.93 -1.31 -26.93
C VAL A 235 -46.76 -2.00 -26.23
N PRO A 236 -46.85 -3.31 -25.92
CA PRO A 236 -45.82 -4.01 -25.17
C PRO A 236 -44.64 -4.37 -26.09
N ILE A 237 -43.99 -3.35 -26.61
CA ILE A 237 -42.74 -3.44 -27.34
C ILE A 237 -41.64 -3.67 -26.30
N PRO A 238 -40.77 -4.69 -26.45
CA PRO A 238 -39.69 -4.93 -25.51
C PRO A 238 -38.86 -3.66 -25.29
N MET A 239 -38.92 -3.10 -24.08
CA MET A 239 -37.94 -2.13 -23.64
C MET A 239 -36.63 -2.88 -23.49
N ASN A 240 -35.56 -2.36 -24.09
CA ASN A 240 -34.25 -2.80 -23.66
C ASN A 240 -34.05 -2.17 -22.27
N ILE A 241 -34.12 -3.00 -21.23
CA ILE A 241 -33.62 -2.60 -19.90
C ILE A 241 -32.10 -2.57 -20.04
N GLY A 242 -31.61 -1.44 -20.49
CA GLY A 242 -30.20 -1.14 -20.69
C GLY A 242 -30.11 0.37 -20.72
N VAL A 243 -29.21 0.91 -19.89
CA VAL A 243 -28.91 2.34 -19.77
C VAL A 243 -29.03 3.02 -21.13
N ALA A 244 -29.89 4.04 -21.23
CA ALA A 244 -30.12 4.76 -22.48
C ALA A 244 -28.94 5.69 -22.78
N LEU A 245 -27.77 5.11 -23.10
CA LEU A 245 -26.59 5.89 -23.47
C LEU A 245 -26.79 6.47 -24.88
N PRO A 246 -26.60 7.80 -25.08
CA PRO A 246 -26.57 8.39 -26.41
C PRO A 246 -25.47 7.73 -27.26
N TYR A 247 -25.72 7.56 -28.56
CA TYR A 247 -24.69 7.03 -29.46
C TYR A 247 -23.61 8.09 -29.66
N PHE A 248 -22.36 7.67 -29.45
CA PHE A 248 -21.16 8.44 -29.77
C PHE A 248 -20.11 7.47 -30.28
N LYS A 249 -19.50 7.78 -31.42
CA LYS A 249 -18.39 7.00 -31.94
C LYS A 249 -17.10 7.52 -31.34
N LEU A 250 -16.41 6.67 -30.58
CA LEU A 250 -15.15 7.05 -29.96
C LEU A 250 -14.02 6.90 -30.98
N GLU A 251 -13.49 8.02 -31.47
CA GLU A 251 -12.40 8.05 -32.45
C GLU A 251 -11.04 7.89 -31.76
N ARG A 252 -10.64 6.64 -31.57
CA ARG A 252 -9.36 6.21 -30.98
C ARG A 252 -8.85 4.99 -31.76
N LYS A 253 -7.55 4.68 -31.68
CA LYS A 253 -6.98 3.61 -32.53
C LYS A 253 -5.89 2.74 -31.90
N ASP A 254 -5.28 3.14 -30.80
CA ASP A 254 -4.03 2.51 -30.34
C ASP A 254 -4.26 1.20 -29.58
N ILE A 255 -5.19 1.19 -28.63
CA ILE A 255 -5.40 0.11 -27.65
C ILE A 255 -6.81 -0.44 -27.81
N TYR A 256 -6.93 -1.65 -28.35
CA TYR A 256 -8.22 -2.35 -28.42
C TYR A 256 -8.64 -2.85 -27.04
N LEU A 257 -9.71 -2.28 -26.50
CA LEU A 257 -10.22 -2.60 -25.17
C LEU A 257 -11.25 -3.74 -25.19
N GLY A 258 -12.12 -3.76 -26.20
CA GLY A 258 -13.21 -4.71 -26.32
C GLY A 258 -14.34 -4.19 -27.19
N ASP A 259 -15.54 -4.74 -27.05
CA ASP A 259 -16.68 -4.43 -27.92
C ASP A 259 -17.79 -3.68 -27.17
N ASP A 260 -18.35 -2.65 -27.79
CA ASP A 260 -19.51 -1.92 -27.28
C ASP A 260 -20.72 -2.85 -27.27
N ILE A 261 -21.35 -3.01 -26.10
CA ILE A 261 -22.43 -3.98 -25.89
C ILE A 261 -23.73 -3.52 -26.58
N LEU A 262 -23.94 -2.22 -26.70
CA LEU A 262 -25.17 -1.65 -27.25
C LEU A 262 -25.15 -1.60 -28.77
N TYR A 263 -23.98 -1.32 -29.35
CA TYR A 263 -23.81 -1.04 -30.78
C TYR A 263 -22.97 -2.10 -31.52
N GLY A 264 -22.27 -2.98 -30.81
CA GLY A 264 -21.43 -4.04 -31.41
C GLY A 264 -20.16 -3.51 -32.08
N GLU A 265 -19.76 -2.27 -31.78
CA GLU A 265 -18.58 -1.62 -32.35
C GLU A 265 -17.34 -1.91 -31.52
N LYS A 266 -16.17 -2.06 -32.15
CA LYS A 266 -14.90 -2.16 -31.45
C LYS A 266 -14.57 -0.83 -30.75
N VAL A 267 -14.21 -0.91 -29.48
CA VAL A 267 -13.81 0.24 -28.66
C VAL A 267 -12.30 0.26 -28.52
N TYR A 268 -11.70 1.38 -28.95
CA TYR A 268 -10.28 1.65 -28.82
C TYR A 268 -10.04 2.82 -27.85
N LEU A 269 -8.85 2.88 -27.28
CA LEU A 269 -8.32 4.02 -26.53
C LEU A 269 -6.97 4.43 -27.12
N ASP A 270 -6.59 5.69 -26.99
CA ASP A 270 -5.22 6.11 -27.34
C ASP A 270 -4.32 5.96 -26.12
N TRP A 271 -3.04 5.64 -26.32
CA TRP A 271 -2.10 5.55 -25.19
C TRP A 271 -1.99 6.89 -24.45
N THR A 272 -2.19 8.01 -25.15
CA THR A 272 -2.20 9.36 -24.57
C THR A 272 -3.37 9.59 -23.60
N ASP A 273 -4.47 8.82 -23.71
CA ASP A 273 -5.59 8.92 -22.78
C ASP A 273 -5.15 8.53 -21.35
N PHE A 274 -4.16 7.63 -21.23
CA PHE A 274 -3.59 7.18 -19.96
C PHE A 274 -2.55 8.13 -19.37
N GLN A 275 -2.07 9.13 -20.13
CA GLN A 275 -1.14 10.15 -19.61
C GLN A 275 -1.77 11.07 -18.55
N ARG A 276 -3.10 11.03 -18.43
CA ARG A 276 -3.88 11.74 -17.41
C ARG A 276 -4.45 10.78 -16.37
N HIS A 277 -3.72 9.70 -16.09
CA HIS A 277 -4.07 8.67 -15.12
C HIS A 277 -5.35 7.90 -15.46
N ALA A 278 -5.50 6.73 -14.85
CA ALA A 278 -6.68 5.91 -14.99
C ALA A 278 -7.08 5.28 -13.65
N ILE A 279 -8.37 5.02 -13.49
CA ILE A 279 -8.88 4.24 -12.35
C ILE A 279 -9.92 3.20 -12.79
N ILE A 280 -9.81 2.01 -12.21
CA ILE A 280 -10.71 0.88 -12.44
C ILE A 280 -11.38 0.52 -11.12
N TYR A 281 -12.71 0.55 -11.12
CA TYR A 281 -13.55 0.13 -10.01
C TYR A 281 -14.23 -1.19 -10.33
N GLY A 282 -14.27 -2.12 -9.39
CA GLY A 282 -15.07 -3.33 -9.54
C GLY A 282 -14.90 -4.32 -8.40
N SER A 283 -15.93 -5.10 -8.07
CA SER A 283 -15.85 -6.11 -7.02
C SER A 283 -14.93 -7.28 -7.40
N THR A 284 -14.67 -8.19 -6.46
CA THR A 284 -13.90 -9.41 -6.73
C THR A 284 -14.56 -10.22 -7.85
N GLY A 285 -13.75 -10.68 -8.81
CA GLY A 285 -14.24 -11.44 -9.97
C GLY A 285 -14.98 -10.61 -11.02
N SER A 286 -14.98 -9.27 -10.95
CA SER A 286 -15.60 -8.41 -11.99
C SER A 286 -14.81 -8.38 -13.31
N GLY A 287 -13.52 -8.75 -13.28
CA GLY A 287 -12.62 -8.71 -14.43
C GLY A 287 -11.49 -7.68 -14.36
N LYS A 288 -11.27 -7.02 -13.21
CA LYS A 288 -10.22 -5.99 -13.02
C LYS A 288 -8.83 -6.46 -13.47
N SER A 289 -8.35 -7.59 -12.92
CA SER A 289 -7.02 -8.13 -13.21
C SER A 289 -6.82 -8.39 -14.70
N ASN A 290 -7.81 -8.97 -15.39
CA ASN A 290 -7.80 -9.14 -16.84
C ASN A 290 -7.65 -7.80 -17.59
N THR A 291 -8.37 -6.76 -17.16
CA THR A 291 -8.24 -5.42 -17.75
C THR A 291 -6.85 -4.84 -17.53
N LEU A 292 -6.29 -4.96 -16.32
CA LEU A 292 -4.93 -4.50 -16.01
C LEU A 292 -3.87 -5.24 -16.82
N GLU A 293 -4.01 -6.55 -17.00
CA GLU A 293 -3.14 -7.38 -17.84
C GLU A 293 -3.13 -6.88 -19.30
N ILE A 294 -4.30 -6.54 -19.85
CA ILE A 294 -4.43 -5.99 -21.21
C ILE A 294 -3.77 -4.62 -21.30
N LEU A 295 -4.03 -3.73 -20.34
CA LEU A 295 -3.43 -2.39 -20.33
C LEU A 295 -1.90 -2.48 -20.21
N ALA A 296 -1.37 -3.37 -19.38
CA ALA A 296 0.06 -3.58 -19.25
C ALA A 296 0.72 -4.01 -20.58
N GLN A 297 0.10 -4.97 -21.28
CA GLN A 297 0.54 -5.44 -22.59
C GLN A 297 0.54 -4.34 -23.65
N GLU A 298 -0.56 -3.59 -23.73
CA GLU A 298 -0.76 -2.62 -24.80
C GLU A 298 0.04 -1.33 -24.57
N LEU A 299 0.14 -0.85 -23.32
CA LEU A 299 0.90 0.35 -23.00
C LEU A 299 2.42 0.15 -23.07
N ALA A 300 2.91 -1.07 -22.87
CA ALA A 300 4.33 -1.42 -23.03
C ALA A 300 4.85 -1.14 -24.46
N LYS A 301 3.97 -1.03 -25.46
CA LYS A 301 4.31 -0.65 -26.84
C LYS A 301 4.65 0.84 -26.98
N TYR A 302 4.27 1.67 -26.02
CA TYR A 302 4.37 3.13 -26.08
C TYR A 302 5.30 3.73 -25.03
N GLY A 303 5.53 3.05 -23.90
CA GLY A 303 6.45 3.46 -22.85
C GLY A 303 6.84 2.31 -21.93
N VAL A 304 7.44 2.63 -20.79
CA VAL A 304 7.77 1.63 -19.77
C VAL A 304 6.56 1.42 -18.87
N VAL A 305 6.07 0.20 -18.79
CA VAL A 305 5.04 -0.19 -17.83
C VAL A 305 5.71 -0.79 -16.61
N ILE A 306 5.36 -0.32 -15.42
CA ILE A 306 5.74 -0.94 -14.14
C ILE A 306 4.46 -1.49 -13.52
N PHE A 307 4.41 -2.79 -13.26
CA PHE A 307 3.24 -3.46 -12.71
C PHE A 307 3.50 -3.95 -11.29
N LEU A 308 2.68 -3.52 -10.32
CA LEU A 308 2.73 -3.99 -8.94
C LEU A 308 1.55 -4.91 -8.65
N ASP A 309 1.83 -6.16 -8.26
CA ASP A 309 0.80 -7.14 -7.93
C ASP A 309 0.93 -7.69 -6.49
N PRO A 310 0.00 -7.35 -5.58
CA PRO A 310 -0.03 -7.91 -4.23
C PRO A 310 -0.65 -9.32 -4.15
N ASN A 311 -1.28 -9.81 -5.22
CA ASN A 311 -1.95 -11.10 -5.25
C ASN A 311 -1.19 -12.14 -6.10
N SER A 312 -0.09 -11.75 -6.74
CA SER A 312 0.79 -12.55 -7.60
C SER A 312 0.14 -13.15 -8.86
N GLN A 313 -1.18 -13.07 -9.04
CA GLN A 313 -1.88 -13.72 -10.15
C GLN A 313 -1.56 -13.09 -11.51
N SER A 314 -1.65 -11.77 -11.60
CA SER A 314 -1.37 -11.03 -12.83
C SER A 314 0.13 -10.98 -13.08
N ALA A 315 0.94 -10.83 -12.03
CA ALA A 315 2.39 -10.81 -12.13
C ALA A 315 2.95 -12.12 -12.69
N ARG A 316 2.41 -13.28 -12.27
CA ARG A 316 2.78 -14.59 -12.84
C ARG A 316 2.56 -14.59 -14.36
N LYS A 317 1.36 -14.27 -14.84
CA LYS A 317 1.06 -14.21 -16.27
C LYS A 317 1.91 -13.20 -17.04
N LEU A 318 1.99 -11.97 -16.53
CA LEU A 318 2.72 -10.87 -17.15
C LEU A 318 4.23 -11.09 -17.17
N SER A 319 4.76 -11.90 -16.24
CA SER A 319 6.18 -12.22 -16.20
C SER A 319 6.67 -12.78 -17.55
N GLN A 320 5.85 -13.56 -18.26
CA GLN A 320 6.20 -14.20 -19.54
C GLN A 320 6.65 -13.22 -20.62
N ILE A 321 6.11 -12.01 -20.60
CA ILE A 321 6.38 -10.95 -21.59
C ILE A 321 7.16 -9.78 -20.99
N ALA A 322 7.44 -9.82 -19.67
CA ALA A 322 8.17 -8.77 -18.99
C ALA A 322 9.64 -8.75 -19.43
N ASN A 323 10.22 -7.57 -19.59
CA ASN A 323 11.67 -7.40 -19.69
C ASN A 323 12.33 -7.78 -18.37
N TYR A 324 11.77 -7.27 -17.27
CA TYR A 324 12.25 -7.51 -15.91
C TYR A 324 11.12 -8.06 -15.05
N TYR A 325 11.35 -9.20 -14.41
CA TYR A 325 10.49 -9.80 -13.40
C TYR A 325 11.20 -9.84 -12.05
N PHE A 326 10.64 -9.12 -11.08
CA PHE A 326 11.10 -9.01 -9.71
C PHE A 326 10.04 -9.59 -8.78
N THR A 327 10.45 -10.32 -7.75
CA THR A 327 9.56 -10.98 -6.82
C THR A 327 10.15 -11.06 -5.42
N ILE A 328 9.27 -10.89 -4.43
CA ILE A 328 9.57 -11.15 -3.01
C ILE A 328 8.89 -12.43 -2.51
N THR A 329 8.17 -13.15 -3.36
CA THR A 329 7.34 -14.31 -2.97
C THR A 329 8.10 -15.63 -2.98
N LYS A 330 9.36 -15.61 -3.44
CA LYS A 330 10.28 -16.75 -3.44
C LYS A 330 11.14 -16.75 -2.17
N ASP A 331 11.76 -17.89 -1.88
CA ASP A 331 12.62 -18.08 -0.69
C ASP A 331 13.74 -17.03 -0.56
N ARG A 332 14.20 -16.50 -1.70
CA ARG A 332 15.07 -15.32 -1.74
C ARG A 332 14.49 -14.27 -2.70
N PRO A 333 14.21 -13.05 -2.22
CA PRO A 333 13.94 -11.92 -3.08
C PRO A 333 15.08 -11.69 -4.07
N ASN A 334 14.73 -11.36 -5.32
CA ASN A 334 15.71 -11.14 -6.38
C ASN A 334 15.99 -9.65 -6.65
N PHE A 335 15.59 -8.77 -5.75
CA PHE A 335 15.86 -7.33 -5.81
C PHE A 335 15.94 -6.73 -4.42
N GLY A 336 16.49 -5.52 -4.33
CA GLY A 336 16.52 -4.70 -3.12
C GLY A 336 16.30 -3.23 -3.43
N ILE A 337 15.58 -2.55 -2.55
CA ILE A 337 15.39 -1.09 -2.54
C ILE A 337 15.52 -0.64 -1.10
N ASN A 338 16.66 -0.03 -0.76
CA ASN A 338 16.84 0.60 0.53
C ASN A 338 16.44 2.07 0.45
N ILE A 339 15.19 2.35 0.80
CA ILE A 339 14.66 3.73 0.82
C ILE A 339 15.36 4.63 1.86
N LEU A 340 16.09 4.06 2.82
CA LEU A 340 16.88 4.77 3.84
C LEU A 340 18.33 4.99 3.40
N GLU A 341 18.72 4.60 2.19
CA GLU A 341 20.05 4.89 1.65
C GLU A 341 20.21 6.39 1.38
N LEU A 342 21.34 6.96 1.80
CA LEU A 342 21.62 8.37 1.61
C LEU A 342 21.89 8.64 0.11
N PRO A 343 21.10 9.51 -0.54
CA PRO A 343 21.34 9.83 -1.93
C PRO A 343 22.56 10.77 -2.08
N HIS A 344 23.28 10.64 -3.19
CA HIS A 344 24.41 11.52 -3.53
C HIS A 344 24.02 12.55 -4.60
N ILE A 345 22.99 13.35 -4.33
CA ILE A 345 22.44 14.34 -5.28
C ILE A 345 23.28 15.62 -5.26
N PHE A 346 23.62 16.09 -4.07
CA PHE A 346 24.38 17.31 -3.83
C PHE A 346 25.84 16.97 -3.50
N GLN A 347 26.77 17.88 -3.83
CA GLN A 347 28.16 17.76 -3.38
C GLN A 347 28.29 17.89 -1.86
N ASP A 348 27.39 18.65 -1.24
CA ASP A 348 27.33 18.86 0.20
C ASP A 348 26.56 17.72 0.87
N LYS A 349 27.26 16.95 1.72
CA LYS A 349 26.69 15.80 2.43
C LYS A 349 25.54 16.23 3.35
N GLU A 350 25.63 17.37 4.04
CA GLU A 350 24.57 17.81 4.96
C GLU A 350 23.28 18.15 4.20
N LYS A 351 23.37 18.69 2.98
CA LYS A 351 22.18 18.87 2.12
C LYS A 351 21.53 17.55 1.69
N ASN A 352 22.33 16.53 1.41
CA ASN A 352 21.81 15.19 1.14
C ASN A 352 21.11 14.62 2.38
N ILE A 353 21.69 14.82 3.57
CA ILE A 353 21.10 14.39 4.86
C ILE A 353 19.76 15.10 5.09
N ASP A 354 19.70 16.42 4.94
CA ASP A 354 18.46 17.19 5.12
C ASP A 354 17.37 16.74 4.15
N TYR A 355 17.71 16.57 2.87
CA TYR A 355 16.81 16.07 1.85
C TYR A 355 16.28 14.67 2.21
N GLN A 356 17.18 13.77 2.60
CA GLN A 356 16.83 12.38 2.90
C GLN A 356 16.00 12.25 4.17
N ILE A 357 16.32 12.99 5.24
CA ILE A 357 15.51 13.02 6.46
C ILE A 357 14.10 13.49 6.15
N SER A 358 13.92 14.53 5.34
CA SER A 358 12.59 15.01 4.96
C SER A 358 11.75 13.90 4.29
N LYS A 359 12.35 13.17 3.34
CA LYS A 359 11.68 12.05 2.63
C LYS A 359 11.40 10.86 3.53
N VAL A 360 12.36 10.50 4.38
CA VAL A 360 12.23 9.38 5.31
C VAL A 360 11.21 9.69 6.40
N LEU A 361 11.15 10.91 6.93
CA LEU A 361 10.12 11.27 7.91
C LEU A 361 8.71 11.19 7.32
N GLN A 362 8.51 11.55 6.04
CA GLN A 362 7.21 11.35 5.37
C GLN A 362 6.83 9.86 5.28
N LEU A 363 7.81 8.99 5.00
CA LEU A 363 7.63 7.54 5.01
C LEU A 363 7.24 7.03 6.40
N PHE A 364 7.96 7.47 7.44
CA PHE A 364 7.73 7.06 8.83
C PHE A 364 6.43 7.60 9.41
N ASP A 365 6.02 8.82 9.07
CA ASP A 365 4.73 9.39 9.48
C ASP A 365 3.59 8.45 9.10
N LYS A 366 3.64 7.88 7.90
CA LYS A 366 2.59 7.00 7.40
C LYS A 366 2.76 5.56 7.90
N LEU A 367 3.98 5.02 7.88
CA LEU A 367 4.30 3.70 8.45
C LEU A 367 3.87 3.61 9.92
N LEU A 368 4.16 4.67 10.69
CA LEU A 368 3.84 4.75 12.10
C LEU A 368 2.44 5.30 12.39
N ASN A 369 1.65 5.65 11.37
CA ASN A 369 0.35 6.32 11.47
C ASN A 369 0.38 7.47 12.50
N LEU A 370 1.37 8.35 12.35
CA LEU A 370 1.57 9.51 13.20
C LEU A 370 0.54 10.57 12.86
N VAL A 371 -0.21 10.98 13.87
CA VAL A 371 -1.02 12.19 13.82
C VAL A 371 -0.12 13.42 13.92
N ASP A 372 -0.60 14.58 13.48
CA ASP A 372 0.19 15.82 13.49
C ASP A 372 0.73 16.21 14.86
N THR A 373 0.09 15.74 15.93
CA THR A 373 0.50 15.96 17.33
C THR A 373 1.63 15.05 17.82
N ALA A 374 2.10 14.10 17.01
CA ALA A 374 3.18 13.17 17.36
C ALA A 374 4.59 13.77 17.24
N VAL A 375 4.77 15.01 17.74
CA VAL A 375 6.00 15.79 17.64
C VAL A 375 7.21 15.05 18.22
N ASN A 376 7.04 14.39 19.37
CA ASN A 376 8.13 13.65 20.03
C ASN A 376 8.65 12.50 19.19
N VAL A 377 7.78 11.77 18.47
CA VAL A 377 8.21 10.64 17.63
C VAL A 377 9.01 11.13 16.44
N ARG A 378 8.53 12.19 15.76
CA ARG A 378 9.24 12.83 14.66
C ARG A 378 10.60 13.34 15.11
N TYR A 379 10.67 14.00 16.27
CA TYR A 379 11.91 14.51 16.83
C TYR A 379 12.92 13.41 17.16
N ILE A 380 12.49 12.31 17.80
CA ILE A 380 13.34 11.13 18.07
C ILE A 380 13.95 10.61 16.76
N LEU A 381 13.12 10.37 15.74
CA LEU A 381 13.58 9.85 14.45
C LEU A 381 14.50 10.84 13.72
N GLN A 382 14.19 12.14 13.74
CA GLN A 382 14.98 13.18 13.10
C GLN A 382 16.39 13.27 13.69
N VAL A 383 16.51 13.30 15.02
CA VAL A 383 17.81 13.36 15.71
C VAL A 383 18.60 12.09 15.44
N LEU A 384 17.98 10.91 15.59
CA LEU A 384 18.65 9.63 15.34
C LEU A 384 19.13 9.48 13.90
N LEU A 385 18.25 9.70 12.92
CA LEU A 385 18.58 9.55 11.50
C LEU A 385 19.70 10.50 11.10
N ARG A 386 19.67 11.77 11.55
CA ARG A 386 20.74 12.74 11.25
C ARG A 386 22.11 12.23 11.68
N GLN A 387 22.22 11.75 12.92
CA GLN A 387 23.51 11.26 13.41
C GLN A 387 23.92 9.94 12.77
N MET A 388 22.96 9.05 12.50
CA MET A 388 23.24 7.81 11.78
C MET A 388 23.79 8.09 10.37
N TYR A 389 23.24 9.08 9.65
CA TYR A 389 23.71 9.44 8.29
C TYR A 389 25.10 10.09 8.27
N ARG A 390 25.53 10.70 9.38
CA ARG A 390 26.92 11.18 9.52
C ARG A 390 27.92 10.03 9.58
N VAL A 391 27.52 8.89 10.13
CA VAL A 391 28.36 7.70 10.31
C VAL A 391 28.26 6.71 9.15
N SER A 392 27.09 6.57 8.53
CA SER A 392 26.83 5.59 7.46
C SER A 392 25.87 6.13 6.40
N ASP A 393 26.20 5.90 5.14
CA ASP A 393 25.32 6.24 4.01
C ASP A 393 24.27 5.13 3.74
N THR A 394 24.51 3.92 4.27
CA THR A 394 23.63 2.74 4.08
C THR A 394 22.98 2.36 5.40
N ILE A 395 21.95 3.11 5.81
CA ILE A 395 21.13 2.81 6.99
C ILE A 395 20.02 1.83 6.61
N THR A 396 19.65 0.89 7.49
CA THR A 396 18.51 -0.02 7.31
C THR A 396 17.40 0.22 8.34
N PHE A 397 16.22 -0.40 8.15
CA PHE A 397 15.16 -0.32 9.16
C PHE A 397 15.55 -0.97 10.49
N ARG A 398 16.37 -2.02 10.43
CA ARG A 398 16.88 -2.70 11.62
C ARG A 398 17.77 -1.77 12.44
N ASP A 399 18.57 -0.98 11.74
CA ASP A 399 19.49 -0.01 12.32
C ASP A 399 18.75 1.08 13.09
N VAL A 400 17.66 1.59 12.52
CA VAL A 400 16.78 2.55 13.19
C VAL A 400 16.14 1.89 14.42
N TYR A 401 15.62 0.67 14.28
CA TYR A 401 15.00 -0.07 15.39
C TYR A 401 15.97 -0.28 16.57
N ASP A 402 17.17 -0.76 16.31
CA ASP A 402 18.19 -1.02 17.34
C ASP A 402 18.68 0.30 17.97
N SER A 403 18.81 1.36 17.18
CA SER A 403 19.20 2.69 17.69
C SER A 403 18.14 3.30 18.61
N VAL A 404 16.85 3.08 18.33
CA VAL A 404 15.75 3.53 19.21
C VAL A 404 15.77 2.77 20.54
N ILE A 405 16.04 1.46 20.52
CA ILE A 405 16.22 0.65 21.75
C ILE A 405 17.42 1.16 22.54
N ALA A 406 18.57 1.33 21.88
CA ALA A 406 19.80 1.78 22.52
C ALA A 406 19.63 3.18 23.13
N LEU A 407 18.92 4.08 22.45
CA LEU A 407 18.60 5.42 22.94
C LEU A 407 17.76 5.33 24.22
N GLN A 408 16.66 4.56 24.20
CA GLN A 408 15.79 4.38 25.35
C GLN A 408 16.51 3.79 26.57
N GLN A 409 17.47 2.90 26.35
CA GLN A 409 18.26 2.24 27.41
C GLN A 409 19.46 3.06 27.88
N GLY A 410 19.74 4.22 27.27
CA GLY A 410 20.94 5.00 27.56
C GLY A 410 22.25 4.36 27.09
N THR A 411 22.19 3.41 26.16
CA THR A 411 23.35 2.66 25.66
C THR A 411 23.76 3.03 24.24
N LEU A 412 23.11 4.04 23.63
CA LEU A 412 23.45 4.52 22.29
C LEU A 412 24.82 5.23 22.27
N ASP A 413 25.76 4.72 21.49
CA ASP A 413 27.11 5.29 21.30
C ASP A 413 27.44 5.35 19.79
N LEU A 414 26.89 6.34 19.07
CA LEU A 414 27.18 6.62 17.65
C LEU A 414 28.49 7.40 17.55
N ASP A 415 29.52 6.96 16.82
CA ASP A 415 30.85 7.62 16.69
C ASP A 415 30.78 9.03 16.07
N VAL A 416 30.27 9.99 16.85
CA VAL A 416 29.97 11.37 16.46
C VAL A 416 30.37 12.29 17.62
N ASN A 417 31.46 13.04 17.47
CA ASN A 417 31.87 14.01 18.50
C ASN A 417 31.09 15.34 18.33
N ASP A 418 29.82 15.36 18.78
CA ASP A 418 28.93 16.53 18.71
C ASP A 418 28.31 16.81 20.09
N GLU A 419 28.70 17.93 20.72
CA GLU A 419 28.21 18.36 22.04
C GLU A 419 26.69 18.60 22.03
N THR A 420 26.15 19.08 20.90
CA THR A 420 24.71 19.29 20.74
C THR A 420 23.97 17.96 20.79
N PHE A 421 24.52 16.94 20.13
CA PHE A 421 23.91 15.62 20.11
C PHE A 421 23.91 14.94 21.48
N GLU A 422 24.98 15.06 22.27
CA GLU A 422 24.98 14.49 23.63
C GLU A 422 23.89 15.15 24.51
N HIS A 423 23.69 16.47 24.37
CA HIS A 423 22.60 17.16 25.06
C HIS A 423 21.22 16.71 24.55
N GLU A 424 21.04 16.62 23.24
CA GLU A 424 19.79 16.11 22.64
C GLU A 424 19.50 14.67 23.10
N LYS A 425 20.51 13.81 23.17
CA LYS A 425 20.39 12.43 23.63
C LYS A 425 19.95 12.35 25.09
N GLU A 426 20.50 13.18 25.98
CA GLU A 426 20.04 13.29 27.37
C GLU A 426 18.58 13.73 27.46
N LEU A 427 18.18 14.75 26.67
CA LEU A 427 16.79 15.22 26.61
C LEU A 427 15.83 14.15 26.08
N LEU A 428 16.23 13.43 25.04
CA LEU A 428 15.45 12.35 24.45
C LEU A 428 15.27 11.19 25.43
N GLN A 429 16.30 10.82 26.20
CA GLN A 429 16.22 9.78 27.22
C GLN A 429 15.22 10.08 28.34
N GLN A 430 14.99 11.37 28.61
CA GLN A 430 14.00 11.83 29.60
C GLN A 430 12.56 11.82 29.06
N MET A 431 12.37 11.57 27.75
CA MET A 431 11.04 11.50 27.16
C MET A 431 10.24 10.28 27.64
N GLN A 432 8.92 10.39 27.55
CA GLN A 432 8.01 9.30 27.95
C GLN A 432 8.25 8.03 27.13
N ALA A 433 8.30 6.88 27.82
CA ALA A 433 8.49 5.57 27.21
C ALA A 433 7.46 5.27 26.10
N GLN A 434 6.25 5.83 26.17
CA GLN A 434 5.20 5.63 25.17
C GLN A 434 5.62 6.10 23.76
N SER A 435 6.41 7.17 23.63
CA SER A 435 6.90 7.66 22.34
C SER A 435 7.83 6.64 21.67
N PHE A 436 8.74 6.05 22.44
CA PHE A 436 9.62 4.97 21.98
C PHE A 436 8.82 3.71 21.62
N MET A 437 7.89 3.29 22.48
CA MET A 437 7.07 2.10 22.24
C MET A 437 6.21 2.20 20.97
N SER A 438 5.75 3.41 20.61
CA SER A 438 5.03 3.65 19.36
C SER A 438 5.89 3.34 18.12
N ILE A 439 7.17 3.75 18.13
CA ILE A 439 8.12 3.45 17.06
C ILE A 439 8.43 1.95 17.04
N LEU A 440 8.81 1.39 18.20
CA LEU A 440 9.29 0.02 18.31
C LEU A 440 8.22 -1.01 17.92
N SER A 441 6.99 -0.86 18.40
CA SER A 441 5.91 -1.83 18.15
C SER A 441 5.59 -2.00 16.66
N ARG A 442 5.70 -0.93 15.87
CA ARG A 442 5.38 -0.93 14.44
C ARG A 442 6.56 -1.33 13.57
N LEU A 443 7.78 -0.88 13.91
CA LEU A 443 8.98 -1.33 13.21
C LEU A 443 9.26 -2.81 13.45
N LYS A 444 8.95 -3.33 14.65
CA LYS A 444 9.18 -4.74 15.01
C LYS A 444 8.61 -5.72 13.99
N LEU A 445 7.37 -5.50 13.52
CA LEU A 445 6.70 -6.38 12.54
C LEU A 445 7.47 -6.46 11.21
N LEU A 446 8.09 -5.36 10.79
CA LEU A 446 8.88 -5.28 9.56
C LEU A 446 10.29 -5.84 9.76
N VAL A 447 11.01 -5.42 10.82
CA VAL A 447 12.40 -5.82 11.04
C VAL A 447 12.56 -7.27 11.47
N ASP A 448 11.52 -7.91 12.01
CA ASP A 448 11.57 -9.34 12.32
C ASP A 448 11.32 -10.20 11.06
N ASN A 449 10.69 -9.65 10.02
CA ASN A 449 10.42 -10.36 8.76
C ASN A 449 11.70 -10.50 7.90
N ASN A 450 12.06 -11.74 7.55
CA ASN A 450 13.29 -12.01 6.80
C ASN A 450 13.29 -11.47 5.36
N ILE A 451 12.15 -11.57 4.68
CA ILE A 451 12.00 -11.07 3.30
C ILE A 451 12.18 -9.56 3.30
N PHE A 452 11.52 -8.85 4.23
CA PHE A 452 11.63 -7.40 4.36
C PHE A 452 13.08 -6.96 4.64
N LYS A 453 13.77 -7.65 5.55
CA LYS A 453 15.19 -7.39 5.82
C LYS A 453 16.07 -7.53 4.58
N ILE A 454 15.86 -8.58 3.78
CA ILE A 454 16.65 -8.79 2.56
C ILE A 454 16.38 -7.68 1.54
N VAL A 455 15.11 -7.46 1.20
CA VAL A 455 14.72 -6.51 0.14
C VAL A 455 14.99 -5.04 0.51
N THR A 456 15.17 -4.71 1.80
CA THR A 456 15.50 -3.34 2.25
C THR A 456 16.94 -3.17 2.72
N SER A 457 17.78 -4.20 2.58
CA SER A 457 19.18 -4.15 3.05
C SER A 457 20.09 -3.25 2.21
N GLU A 458 19.89 -3.25 0.88
CA GLU A 458 20.63 -2.42 -0.07
C GLU A 458 19.76 -2.14 -1.29
N THR A 459 20.08 -1.08 -2.05
CA THR A 459 19.42 -0.79 -3.32
C THR A 459 20.16 -1.48 -4.47
N THR A 460 19.51 -2.46 -5.10
CA THR A 460 20.02 -3.11 -6.32
C THR A 460 19.28 -2.65 -7.58
N ILE A 461 18.12 -2.00 -7.41
CA ILE A 461 17.32 -1.42 -8.48
C ILE A 461 17.88 -0.06 -8.88
N ASP A 462 18.51 0.01 -10.05
CA ASP A 462 18.86 1.26 -10.72
C ASP A 462 17.75 1.63 -11.73
N TRP A 463 16.93 2.62 -11.37
CA TRP A 463 15.83 3.08 -12.22
C TRP A 463 16.31 3.72 -13.53
N ASP A 464 17.45 4.42 -13.52
CA ASP A 464 17.98 5.06 -14.73
C ASP A 464 18.37 3.98 -15.73
N LYS A 465 19.10 2.96 -15.27
CA LYS A 465 19.45 1.80 -16.09
C LYS A 465 18.21 1.07 -16.60
N LEU A 466 17.30 0.67 -15.69
CA LEU A 466 16.12 -0.13 -16.05
C LEU A 466 15.22 0.58 -17.07
N VAL A 467 14.94 1.87 -16.87
CA VAL A 467 14.07 2.64 -17.76
C VAL A 467 14.75 2.90 -19.10
N ASN A 468 16.05 3.23 -19.12
CA ASN A 468 16.77 3.53 -20.36
C ASN A 468 17.06 2.29 -21.20
N GLU A 469 17.31 1.13 -20.58
CA GLU A 469 17.45 -0.14 -21.30
C GLU A 469 16.12 -0.65 -21.83
N THR A 470 15.04 -0.49 -21.05
CA THR A 470 13.71 -0.94 -21.47
C THR A 470 13.17 -0.05 -22.60
N LYS A 471 13.22 1.29 -22.45
CA LYS A 471 12.58 2.33 -23.30
C LYS A 471 11.08 2.17 -23.51
N LYS A 472 10.66 1.01 -24.02
CA LYS A 472 9.31 0.52 -24.23
C LYS A 472 9.26 -0.94 -23.83
N GLY A 473 8.45 -1.28 -22.85
CA GLY A 473 8.42 -2.64 -22.32
C GLY A 473 7.73 -2.72 -20.97
N LEU A 474 7.93 -3.85 -20.30
CA LEU A 474 7.22 -4.19 -19.07
C LEU A 474 8.19 -4.63 -17.98
N ILE A 475 8.05 -4.03 -16.80
CA ILE A 475 8.73 -4.38 -15.56
C ILE A 475 7.64 -4.83 -14.57
N VAL A 476 7.77 -6.03 -14.03
CA VAL A 476 6.77 -6.61 -13.11
C VAL A 476 7.41 -6.79 -11.75
N PHE A 477 6.76 -6.26 -10.71
CA PHE A 477 7.05 -6.55 -9.32
C PHE A 477 5.91 -7.38 -8.72
N ASP A 478 6.20 -8.65 -8.46
CA ASP A 478 5.36 -9.51 -7.63
C ASP A 478 5.68 -9.25 -6.16
N VAL A 479 4.79 -8.48 -5.54
CA VAL A 479 4.85 -8.08 -4.13
C VAL A 479 3.82 -8.87 -3.31
N GLY A 480 3.62 -10.13 -3.66
CA GLY A 480 2.58 -10.99 -3.11
C GLY A 480 2.51 -11.05 -1.59
N LYS A 481 1.28 -11.13 -1.06
CA LYS A 481 0.97 -11.25 0.37
C LYS A 481 1.54 -12.48 1.07
N SER A 482 2.04 -13.49 0.33
CA SER A 482 2.76 -14.62 0.92
C SER A 482 4.01 -14.19 1.69
N ALA A 483 4.59 -13.02 1.39
CA ALA A 483 5.67 -12.41 2.15
C ALA A 483 5.23 -11.76 3.48
N GLY A 484 3.92 -11.68 3.74
CA GLY A 484 3.29 -10.92 4.81
C GLY A 484 2.54 -9.70 4.26
N ASN A 485 1.36 -9.39 4.83
CA ASN A 485 0.52 -8.27 4.35
C ASN A 485 1.24 -6.92 4.52
N GLU A 486 1.82 -6.69 5.70
CA GLU A 486 2.54 -5.46 6.03
C GLU A 486 3.75 -5.28 5.11
N VAL A 487 4.46 -6.36 4.77
CA VAL A 487 5.59 -6.34 3.84
C VAL A 487 5.13 -6.04 2.41
N SER A 488 4.05 -6.69 1.95
CA SER A 488 3.47 -6.44 0.62
C SER A 488 3.06 -4.98 0.43
N GLU A 489 2.35 -4.40 1.40
CA GLU A 489 1.92 -3.00 1.39
C GLU A 489 3.13 -2.04 1.44
N MET A 490 4.08 -2.31 2.33
CA MET A 490 5.31 -1.53 2.46
C MET A 490 6.15 -1.56 1.18
N MET A 491 6.25 -2.70 0.50
CA MET A 491 7.00 -2.81 -0.75
C MET A 491 6.33 -2.05 -1.90
N GLN A 492 5.00 -2.08 -2.01
CA GLN A 492 4.28 -1.25 -2.99
C GLN A 492 4.58 0.23 -2.77
N MET A 493 4.61 0.68 -1.51
CA MET A 493 4.97 2.05 -1.16
C MET A 493 6.42 2.37 -1.52
N ILE A 494 7.39 1.56 -1.08
CA ILE A 494 8.82 1.79 -1.31
C ILE A 494 9.10 1.88 -2.81
N ILE A 495 8.54 0.98 -3.62
CA ILE A 495 8.73 0.98 -5.08
C ILE A 495 8.13 2.25 -5.69
N THR A 496 6.89 2.61 -5.30
CA THR A 496 6.21 3.80 -5.82
C THR A 496 6.96 5.08 -5.46
N LEU A 497 7.38 5.23 -4.21
CA LEU A 497 8.11 6.41 -3.73
C LEU A 497 9.52 6.50 -4.37
N SER A 498 10.22 5.38 -4.47
CA SER A 498 11.52 5.30 -5.14
C SER A 498 11.42 5.73 -6.61
N LEU A 499 10.39 5.24 -7.32
CA LEU A 499 10.11 5.63 -8.70
C LEU A 499 9.77 7.12 -8.82
N PHE A 500 8.96 7.65 -7.89
CA PHE A 500 8.62 9.08 -7.88
C PHE A 500 9.86 9.97 -7.70
N ASN A 501 10.73 9.62 -6.75
CA ASN A 501 12.00 10.32 -6.54
C ASN A 501 12.87 10.27 -7.80
N TYR A 502 12.94 9.12 -8.47
CA TYR A 502 13.67 8.98 -9.73
C TYR A 502 13.13 9.92 -10.83
N VAL A 503 11.82 9.95 -11.08
CA VAL A 503 11.27 10.81 -12.16
C VAL A 503 11.44 12.30 -11.87
N PHE A 504 11.38 12.70 -10.59
CA PHE A 504 11.64 14.07 -10.16
C PHE A 504 13.12 14.45 -10.41
N LEU A 505 14.06 13.59 -10.02
CA LEU A 505 15.49 13.82 -10.27
C LEU A 505 15.82 13.84 -11.76
N ARG A 506 15.20 12.96 -12.56
CA ARG A 506 15.34 12.93 -14.02
C ARG A 506 14.96 14.28 -14.65
N ASP A 507 13.88 14.89 -14.20
CA ASP A 507 13.43 16.22 -14.64
C ASP A 507 14.39 17.32 -14.22
N ALA A 508 14.81 17.33 -12.95
CA ALA A 508 15.77 18.30 -12.43
C ALA A 508 17.12 18.29 -13.18
N LEU A 509 17.53 17.11 -13.67
CA LEU A 509 18.74 16.92 -14.48
C LEU A 509 18.53 17.19 -15.97
N GLY A 510 17.32 17.53 -16.42
CA GLY A 510 17.01 17.82 -17.82
C GLY A 510 17.12 16.60 -18.76
N LYS A 511 17.03 15.37 -18.22
CA LYS A 511 17.09 14.13 -19.01
C LYS A 511 15.79 13.91 -19.82
N GLU A 512 15.87 13.05 -20.84
CA GLU A 512 14.71 12.68 -21.66
C GLU A 512 13.58 12.06 -20.82
N LYS A 513 12.34 12.54 -21.03
CA LYS A 513 11.16 12.10 -20.30
C LYS A 513 10.51 10.89 -20.98
N VAL A 514 11.03 9.70 -20.70
CA VAL A 514 10.36 8.45 -21.11
C VAL A 514 9.02 8.33 -20.37
N PRO A 515 7.89 8.06 -21.06
CA PRO A 515 6.60 7.81 -20.42
C PRO A 515 6.64 6.52 -19.59
N ILE A 516 6.27 6.63 -18.32
CA ILE A 516 6.21 5.52 -17.37
C ILE A 516 4.76 5.34 -16.92
N PHE A 517 4.19 4.17 -17.16
CA PHE A 517 2.86 3.79 -16.68
C PHE A 517 3.00 2.89 -15.46
N LEU A 518 2.68 3.41 -14.27
CA LEU A 518 2.68 2.64 -13.03
C LEU A 518 1.29 2.05 -12.79
N ILE A 519 1.17 0.75 -12.95
CA ILE A 519 -0.04 -0.02 -12.74
C ILE A 519 -0.02 -0.62 -11.34
N ILE A 520 -1.02 -0.27 -10.53
CA ILE A 520 -1.13 -0.74 -9.14
C ILE A 520 -2.48 -1.43 -8.97
N ASP A 521 -2.45 -2.75 -8.77
CA ASP A 521 -3.62 -3.49 -8.31
C ASP A 521 -3.83 -3.25 -6.80
N GLU A 522 -5.08 -3.26 -6.34
CA GLU A 522 -5.46 -2.93 -4.96
C GLU A 522 -4.89 -1.59 -4.47
N ALA A 523 -5.15 -0.52 -5.24
CA ALA A 523 -4.63 0.83 -5.02
C ALA A 523 -4.85 1.39 -3.61
N GLN A 524 -5.82 0.89 -2.83
CA GLN A 524 -5.97 1.30 -1.43
C GLN A 524 -4.73 1.01 -0.55
N ASN A 525 -3.89 0.05 -0.95
CA ASN A 525 -2.62 -0.26 -0.29
C ASN A 525 -1.61 0.90 -0.39
N VAL A 526 -1.79 1.82 -1.36
CA VAL A 526 -0.91 2.97 -1.56
C VAL A 526 -1.65 4.31 -1.50
N ALA A 527 -2.96 4.34 -1.71
CA ALA A 527 -3.72 5.58 -1.85
C ALA A 527 -3.77 6.45 -0.57
N HIS A 528 -3.46 5.87 0.59
CA HIS A 528 -3.40 6.57 1.86
C HIS A 528 -2.15 7.41 2.08
N PHE A 529 -1.20 7.33 1.16
CA PHE A 529 -0.02 8.16 1.19
C PHE A 529 -0.27 9.49 0.48
N ASP A 530 0.04 10.61 1.15
CA ASP A 530 -0.23 11.97 0.64
C ASP A 530 0.55 12.27 -0.65
N PHE A 531 1.72 11.65 -0.81
CA PHE A 531 2.51 11.77 -2.03
C PHE A 531 1.75 11.25 -3.26
N ILE A 532 0.74 10.37 -3.14
CA ILE A 532 -0.08 9.96 -4.28
C ILE A 532 -0.85 11.16 -4.86
N ASN A 533 -1.31 12.10 -4.03
CA ASN A 533 -1.93 13.34 -4.53
C ASN A 533 -0.91 14.21 -5.27
N GLU A 534 0.30 14.34 -4.72
CA GLU A 534 1.40 15.04 -5.39
C GLU A 534 1.74 14.36 -6.73
N VAL A 535 1.78 13.03 -6.76
CA VAL A 535 2.01 12.26 -7.98
C VAL A 535 0.91 12.51 -9.01
N LEU A 536 -0.37 12.48 -8.60
CA LEU A 536 -1.51 12.71 -9.48
C LEU A 536 -1.59 14.14 -10.00
N ALA A 537 -1.15 15.12 -9.21
CA ALA A 537 -1.17 16.53 -9.58
C ALA A 537 0.05 16.94 -10.43
N GLU A 538 1.24 16.43 -10.09
CA GLU A 538 2.51 16.92 -10.63
C GLU A 538 3.22 15.91 -11.55
N ALA A 539 3.12 14.60 -11.26
CA ALA A 539 4.00 13.63 -11.91
C ALA A 539 3.74 13.44 -13.41
N ARG A 540 2.58 13.88 -13.90
CA ARG A 540 2.32 14.02 -15.33
C ARG A 540 3.39 14.87 -16.03
N LYS A 541 3.88 15.95 -15.41
CA LYS A 541 4.94 16.82 -15.96
C LYS A 541 6.28 16.10 -16.05
N TYR A 542 6.48 15.11 -15.19
CA TYR A 542 7.68 14.28 -15.10
C TYR A 542 7.58 12.99 -15.92
N GLY A 543 6.44 12.74 -16.60
CA GLY A 543 6.22 11.57 -17.45
C GLY A 543 5.82 10.29 -16.70
N LEU A 544 5.33 10.41 -15.46
CA LEU A 544 4.78 9.29 -14.67
C LEU A 544 3.25 9.31 -14.68
N HIS A 545 2.65 8.17 -14.99
CA HIS A 545 1.22 8.01 -15.22
C HIS A 545 0.66 6.82 -14.44
N LEU A 546 -0.11 7.09 -13.39
CA LEU A 546 -0.76 6.06 -12.58
C LEU A 546 -1.99 5.42 -13.24
N ILE A 547 -2.09 4.10 -13.12
CA ILE A 547 -3.28 3.30 -13.46
C ILE A 547 -3.62 2.48 -12.23
N LEU A 548 -4.72 2.85 -11.58
CA LEU A 548 -5.10 2.35 -10.27
C LEU A 548 -6.30 1.40 -10.40
N ALA A 549 -6.30 0.29 -9.67
CA ALA A 549 -7.49 -0.55 -9.53
C ALA A 549 -7.90 -0.69 -8.07
N THR A 550 -9.20 -0.59 -7.78
CA THR A 550 -9.74 -0.76 -6.43
C THR A 550 -11.10 -1.46 -6.46
N GLN A 551 -11.44 -2.08 -5.33
CA GLN A 551 -12.67 -2.84 -5.18
C GLN A 551 -13.89 -1.97 -4.82
N SER A 552 -13.66 -0.88 -4.10
CA SER A 552 -14.72 -0.07 -3.47
C SER A 552 -14.25 1.38 -3.30
N PHE A 553 -15.15 2.33 -3.56
CA PHE A 553 -14.88 3.75 -3.38
C PHE A 553 -14.89 4.14 -1.89
N VAL A 554 -15.83 3.59 -1.12
CA VAL A 554 -15.92 3.75 0.34
C VAL A 554 -14.69 3.19 1.01
N ARG A 555 -14.18 2.03 0.58
CA ARG A 555 -12.93 1.47 1.11
C ARG A 555 -11.73 2.35 0.76
N LEU A 556 -11.68 2.86 -0.47
CA LEU A 556 -10.66 3.84 -0.86
C LEU A 556 -10.74 5.09 0.01
N GLN A 557 -11.94 5.63 0.26
CA GLN A 557 -12.16 6.79 1.12
C GLN A 557 -11.81 6.53 2.58
N ALA A 558 -12.14 5.36 3.12
CA ALA A 558 -11.86 4.99 4.50
C ALA A 558 -10.34 4.85 4.76
N LEU A 559 -9.60 4.33 3.79
CA LEU A 559 -8.15 4.13 3.90
C LEU A 559 -7.38 5.37 3.49
N ALA A 560 -7.75 6.01 2.37
CA ALA A 560 -7.05 7.15 1.82
C ALA A 560 -7.41 8.50 2.45
N GLY A 561 -8.53 8.55 3.17
CA GLY A 561 -9.18 9.79 3.54
C GLY A 561 -10.01 10.35 2.38
N GLU A 562 -11.03 11.15 2.73
CA GLU A 562 -11.98 11.71 1.78
C GLU A 562 -11.32 12.61 0.73
N ASN A 563 -10.34 13.42 1.14
CA ASN A 563 -9.67 14.34 0.22
C ASN A 563 -8.88 13.59 -0.85
N ASN A 564 -8.12 12.56 -0.48
CA ASN A 564 -7.30 11.80 -1.42
C ASN A 564 -8.17 10.99 -2.38
N ALA A 565 -9.21 10.31 -1.87
CA ALA A 565 -10.14 9.55 -2.70
C ALA A 565 -10.85 10.44 -3.75
N ARG A 566 -11.26 11.65 -3.36
CA ARG A 566 -11.83 12.64 -4.29
C ARG A 566 -10.79 13.14 -5.30
N ALA A 567 -9.56 13.42 -4.88
CA ALA A 567 -8.48 13.86 -5.76
C ALA A 567 -8.09 12.79 -6.80
N ILE A 568 -8.02 11.53 -6.40
CA ILE A 568 -7.83 10.38 -7.30
C ILE A 568 -8.91 10.35 -8.38
N ASN A 569 -10.18 10.49 -8.00
CA ASN A 569 -11.27 10.52 -8.97
C ASN A 569 -11.25 11.77 -9.85
N ALA A 570 -10.92 12.95 -9.32
CA ALA A 570 -10.92 14.18 -10.12
C ALA A 570 -9.78 14.20 -11.15
N ASN A 571 -8.62 13.65 -10.80
CA ASN A 571 -7.40 13.71 -11.62
C ASN A 571 -7.19 12.50 -12.54
N THR A 572 -8.15 11.58 -12.62
CA THR A 572 -8.11 10.40 -13.52
C THR A 572 -9.00 10.60 -14.74
N ASN A 573 -8.40 10.53 -15.93
CA ASN A 573 -9.08 10.70 -17.21
C ASN A 573 -9.87 9.47 -17.62
N VAL A 574 -9.23 8.30 -17.59
CA VAL A 574 -9.88 7.03 -17.95
C VAL A 574 -10.49 6.43 -16.70
N LYS A 575 -11.81 6.20 -16.71
CA LYS A 575 -12.49 5.50 -15.61
C LYS A 575 -13.26 4.31 -16.15
N LEU A 576 -13.03 3.14 -15.56
CA LEU A 576 -13.74 1.92 -15.88
C LEU A 576 -14.52 1.46 -14.66
N LEU A 577 -15.85 1.48 -14.74
CA LEU A 577 -16.74 1.01 -13.69
C LEU A 577 -17.27 -0.36 -14.08
N MET A 578 -16.67 -1.41 -13.51
CA MET A 578 -17.13 -2.78 -13.67
C MET A 578 -18.23 -3.11 -12.65
N ARG A 579 -18.67 -4.38 -12.58
CA ARG A 579 -19.67 -4.81 -11.59
C ARG A 579 -19.27 -4.39 -10.17
N LEU A 580 -20.20 -3.74 -9.45
CA LEU A 580 -20.09 -3.34 -8.04
C LEU A 580 -21.33 -3.84 -7.28
N THR A 581 -21.13 -4.40 -6.09
CA THR A 581 -22.19 -5.13 -5.35
C THR A 581 -22.75 -4.39 -4.13
N GLU A 582 -22.08 -3.35 -3.63
CA GLU A 582 -22.46 -2.64 -2.40
C GLU A 582 -23.22 -1.33 -2.71
N GLY A 583 -24.42 -1.14 -2.14
CA GLY A 583 -25.32 -0.04 -2.51
C GLY A 583 -24.85 1.37 -2.12
N SER A 584 -24.15 1.53 -0.99
CA SER A 584 -23.61 2.83 -0.55
C SER A 584 -22.48 3.32 -1.48
N ASP A 585 -21.60 2.40 -1.89
CA ASP A 585 -20.49 2.62 -2.81
C ASP A 585 -20.92 3.20 -4.15
N ILE A 586 -21.97 2.61 -4.74
CA ILE A 586 -22.43 2.94 -6.09
C ILE A 586 -22.94 4.38 -6.15
N SER A 587 -23.69 4.82 -5.12
CA SER A 587 -24.28 6.16 -5.10
C SER A 587 -23.24 7.29 -4.99
N GLN A 588 -22.21 7.10 -4.16
CA GLN A 588 -21.13 8.08 -3.99
C GLN A 588 -20.18 8.09 -5.19
N LEU A 589 -19.82 6.90 -5.69
CA LEU A 589 -18.96 6.77 -6.86
C LEU A 589 -19.61 7.42 -8.08
N ALA A 590 -20.90 7.18 -8.31
CA ALA A 590 -21.62 7.77 -9.43
C ALA A 590 -21.69 9.29 -9.38
N LYS A 591 -21.93 9.89 -8.21
CA LYS A 591 -21.83 11.34 -8.04
C LYS A 591 -20.43 11.86 -8.36
N SER A 592 -19.39 11.12 -7.96
CA SER A 592 -17.99 11.55 -8.17
C SER A 592 -17.50 11.42 -9.62
N VAL A 593 -18.08 10.51 -10.40
CA VAL A 593 -17.72 10.28 -11.81
C VAL A 593 -18.70 10.91 -12.80
N GLY A 594 -19.78 11.54 -12.32
CA GLY A 594 -20.82 12.13 -13.15
C GLY A 594 -21.68 11.08 -13.86
N ALA A 595 -21.91 9.91 -13.23
CA ALA A 595 -22.77 8.88 -13.77
C ALA A 595 -24.24 9.13 -13.40
N ASP A 596 -25.13 8.99 -14.39
CA ASP A 596 -26.57 9.11 -14.21
C ASP A 596 -27.15 7.93 -13.40
N GLN A 597 -28.35 8.13 -12.85
CA GLN A 597 -29.03 7.14 -12.01
C GLN A 597 -29.27 5.80 -12.75
N GLU A 598 -29.44 5.82 -14.07
CA GLU A 598 -29.56 4.58 -14.85
C GLU A 598 -28.27 3.74 -14.82
N ILE A 599 -27.09 4.38 -14.86
CA ILE A 599 -25.79 3.69 -14.77
C ILE A 599 -25.62 3.09 -13.37
N VAL A 600 -25.97 3.84 -12.33
CA VAL A 600 -25.99 3.40 -10.92
C VAL A 600 -26.77 2.10 -10.77
N GLU A 601 -27.99 2.06 -11.29
CA GLU A 601 -28.88 0.90 -11.19
C GLU A 601 -28.45 -0.30 -12.04
N ALA A 602 -27.59 -0.06 -13.04
CA ALA A 602 -27.04 -1.09 -13.91
C ALA A 602 -25.75 -1.72 -13.36
N LEU A 603 -24.94 -0.99 -12.58
CA LEU A 603 -23.63 -1.46 -12.06
C LEU A 603 -23.70 -2.82 -11.34
N PRO A 604 -24.68 -3.12 -10.47
CA PRO A 604 -24.81 -4.44 -9.85
C PRO A 604 -25.14 -5.59 -10.82
N LYS A 605 -25.74 -5.26 -11.96
CA LYS A 605 -26.28 -6.20 -12.95
C LYS A 605 -25.28 -6.54 -14.07
N LEU A 606 -24.15 -5.84 -14.11
CA LEU A 606 -23.11 -6.07 -15.10
C LEU A 606 -22.57 -7.50 -15.03
N SER A 607 -22.36 -8.13 -16.18
CA SER A 607 -21.68 -9.43 -16.26
C SER A 607 -20.16 -9.28 -16.08
N ILE A 608 -19.47 -10.40 -15.87
CA ILE A 608 -18.01 -10.41 -15.73
C ILE A 608 -17.37 -9.85 -17.00
N GLY A 609 -16.43 -8.92 -16.85
CA GLY A 609 -15.76 -8.24 -17.95
C GLY A 609 -16.58 -7.14 -18.61
N GLN A 610 -17.80 -6.85 -18.14
CA GLN A 610 -18.54 -5.65 -18.59
C GLN A 610 -18.14 -4.44 -17.74
N ALA A 611 -17.97 -3.30 -18.39
CA ALA A 611 -17.61 -2.05 -17.74
C ALA A 611 -18.25 -0.84 -18.42
N PHE A 612 -18.65 0.16 -17.63
CA PHE A 612 -18.87 1.50 -18.15
C PHE A 612 -17.54 2.23 -18.25
N LEU A 613 -17.19 2.66 -19.46
CA LEU A 613 -16.04 3.48 -19.78
C LEU A 613 -16.44 4.96 -19.77
N PHE A 614 -15.77 5.73 -18.92
CA PHE A 614 -15.83 7.19 -18.91
C PHE A 614 -14.47 7.75 -19.33
N LEU A 615 -14.49 8.79 -20.15
CA LEU A 615 -13.33 9.50 -20.66
C LEU A 615 -13.59 10.99 -20.59
N LEU A 616 -12.59 11.80 -20.24
CA LEU A 616 -12.66 13.24 -20.52
C LEU A 616 -12.37 13.44 -22.01
N GLY A 617 -13.23 14.17 -22.70
CA GLY A 617 -13.02 14.52 -24.09
C GLY A 617 -11.72 15.32 -24.28
N LYS A 618 -11.08 15.11 -25.44
CA LYS A 618 -10.04 16.03 -25.93
C LYS A 618 -10.67 17.39 -26.22
N THR A 619 -9.85 18.42 -26.45
CA THR A 619 -10.35 19.78 -26.72
C THR A 619 -11.35 19.77 -27.89
N GLY A 620 -12.58 20.20 -27.65
CA GLY A 620 -13.66 20.21 -28.64
C GLY A 620 -14.40 18.87 -28.84
N GLU A 621 -14.03 17.83 -28.10
CA GLU A 621 -14.67 16.51 -28.13
C GLU A 621 -15.67 16.38 -26.98
N PHE A 622 -16.91 15.99 -27.28
CA PHE A 622 -17.91 15.63 -26.29
C PHE A 622 -17.91 14.11 -26.12
N THR A 623 -17.63 13.61 -24.91
CA THR A 623 -17.61 12.18 -24.62
C THR A 623 -18.83 11.78 -23.81
N VAL A 624 -19.36 10.60 -24.10
CA VAL A 624 -20.45 9.98 -23.34
C VAL A 624 -19.98 8.62 -22.83
N PRO A 625 -20.51 8.14 -21.70
CA PRO A 625 -20.12 6.84 -21.18
C PRO A 625 -20.45 5.74 -22.20
N LYS A 626 -19.58 4.72 -22.30
CA LYS A 626 -19.80 3.54 -23.16
C LYS A 626 -19.88 2.29 -22.32
N LEU A 627 -20.84 1.40 -22.61
CA LEU A 627 -20.88 0.07 -22.01
C LEU A 627 -20.08 -0.90 -22.88
N VAL A 628 -18.96 -1.39 -22.35
CA VAL A 628 -17.97 -2.18 -23.08
C VAL A 628 -17.84 -3.57 -22.47
N GLN A 629 -17.85 -4.61 -23.31
CA GLN A 629 -17.39 -5.94 -22.97
C GLN A 629 -15.88 -5.99 -23.19
N ILE A 630 -15.11 -5.96 -22.11
CA ILE A 630 -13.65 -6.05 -22.15
C ILE A 630 -13.25 -7.40 -22.73
N ARG A 631 -12.28 -7.38 -23.67
CA ARG A 631 -11.72 -8.61 -24.24
C ARG A 631 -10.98 -9.43 -23.18
N ARG A 632 -10.70 -10.69 -23.47
CA ARG A 632 -9.86 -11.51 -22.59
C ARG A 632 -8.39 -11.30 -22.90
N SER A 633 -7.56 -11.29 -21.86
CA SER A 633 -6.11 -11.40 -21.95
C SER A 633 -5.75 -12.76 -22.57
N GLU A 634 -4.81 -12.76 -23.50
CA GLU A 634 -4.33 -13.97 -24.19
C GLU A 634 -3.21 -14.68 -23.41
N LEU A 635 -2.81 -14.13 -22.25
CA LEU A 635 -1.75 -14.69 -21.42
C LEU A 635 -2.19 -15.95 -20.69
N GLU A 636 -1.35 -16.98 -20.76
CA GLU A 636 -1.54 -18.23 -20.02
C GLU A 636 -1.18 -18.06 -18.53
N ASP A 637 -1.74 -18.88 -17.65
CA ASP A 637 -1.33 -18.94 -16.23
C ASP A 637 0.00 -19.71 -16.08
N LYS A 638 1.07 -19.07 -16.54
CA LYS A 638 2.46 -19.54 -16.42
C LYS A 638 3.32 -18.42 -15.86
N GLU A 639 4.37 -18.80 -15.14
CA GLU A 639 5.33 -17.90 -14.53
C GLU A 639 6.72 -18.18 -15.11
N LYS A 640 7.49 -17.15 -15.46
CA LYS A 640 8.90 -17.31 -15.84
C LYS A 640 9.82 -17.19 -14.63
N GLU A 641 11.06 -17.61 -14.81
CA GLU A 641 12.10 -17.41 -13.78
C GLU A 641 12.32 -15.93 -13.46
N PRO A 642 12.50 -15.57 -12.17
CA PRO A 642 12.88 -14.22 -11.76
C PRO A 642 14.16 -13.74 -12.41
N THR A 643 14.27 -12.42 -12.61
CA THR A 643 15.46 -11.81 -13.21
C THR A 643 16.66 -11.92 -12.28
N ARG A 644 17.83 -12.24 -12.83
CA ARG A 644 19.08 -12.40 -12.07
C ARG A 644 19.96 -11.15 -12.17
N GLY A 645 20.91 -11.01 -11.25
CA GLY A 645 21.87 -9.91 -11.20
C GLY A 645 21.42 -8.72 -10.36
N PHE A 646 20.27 -8.83 -9.69
CA PHE A 646 19.69 -7.81 -8.81
C PHE A 646 19.52 -8.33 -7.38
N GLU A 647 19.95 -9.56 -7.09
CA GLU A 647 19.83 -10.16 -5.78
C GLU A 647 20.63 -9.37 -4.73
N PRO A 648 20.03 -8.97 -3.61
CA PRO A 648 20.77 -8.38 -2.51
C PRO A 648 21.80 -9.38 -1.97
N LYS A 649 23.01 -8.91 -1.66
CA LYS A 649 24.14 -9.68 -1.12
C LYS A 649 23.85 -10.28 0.26
N GLY A 650 22.83 -9.79 0.94
CA GLY A 650 22.26 -10.39 2.14
C GLY A 650 22.05 -9.41 3.29
N VAL A 651 21.30 -9.87 4.29
CA VAL A 651 21.03 -9.13 5.52
C VAL A 651 22.35 -9.03 6.31
N SER A 652 22.93 -7.83 6.40
CA SER A 652 23.97 -7.59 7.40
C SER A 652 23.42 -8.00 8.77
N LYS A 653 24.25 -8.53 9.67
CA LYS A 653 23.85 -8.60 11.09
C LYS A 653 23.59 -7.14 11.46
N GLY A 654 22.32 -6.72 11.48
CA GLY A 654 21.92 -5.32 11.63
C GLY A 654 22.63 -4.66 12.81
N LEU A 655 22.68 -3.33 12.85
CA LEU A 655 23.56 -2.55 13.72
C LEU A 655 23.68 -3.08 15.17
N THR A 656 24.55 -4.08 15.36
CA THR A 656 25.09 -4.47 16.66
C THR A 656 25.83 -3.25 17.22
N LYS A 657 26.09 -3.17 18.53
CA LYS A 657 26.86 -2.03 19.10
C LYS A 657 28.18 -1.85 18.33
N GLU A 658 28.75 -2.97 17.91
CA GLU A 658 29.92 -3.15 17.05
C GLU A 658 29.75 -2.60 15.63
N ALA A 659 28.56 -2.68 15.05
CA ALA A 659 28.29 -2.14 13.73
C ALA A 659 27.96 -0.63 13.77
N ILE A 660 27.53 -0.09 14.92
CA ILE A 660 27.41 1.36 15.13
C ILE A 660 28.80 1.98 15.26
N ASN A 661 29.65 1.34 16.06
CA ASN A 661 31.02 1.76 16.31
C ASN A 661 31.96 0.54 16.19
N PRO A 662 32.74 0.43 15.09
CA PRO A 662 33.60 -0.72 14.81
C PRO A 662 34.59 -1.04 15.94
N ALA A 663 35.06 -0.03 16.67
CA ALA A 663 35.98 -0.24 17.78
C ALA A 663 35.34 -1.02 18.93
N LEU A 664 34.02 -0.92 19.14
CA LEU A 664 33.31 -1.68 20.16
C LEU A 664 33.35 -3.19 19.89
N ALA A 665 33.59 -3.63 18.65
CA ALA A 665 33.80 -5.05 18.33
C ALA A 665 35.01 -5.66 19.03
N LEU A 666 36.02 -4.82 19.29
CA LEU A 666 37.29 -5.23 19.88
C LEU A 666 37.33 -4.98 21.39
N LEU A 667 36.34 -4.27 21.95
CA LEU A 667 36.29 -3.87 23.36
C LEU A 667 35.39 -4.80 24.16
N LYS A 668 35.78 -5.10 25.40
CA LYS A 668 34.92 -5.86 26.33
C LYS A 668 33.73 -5.02 26.82
N GLU A 669 33.99 -3.75 27.09
CA GLU A 669 33.01 -2.76 27.53
C GLU A 669 33.47 -1.36 27.10
N PRO A 670 32.57 -0.40 26.88
CA PRO A 670 32.94 0.99 26.64
C PRO A 670 33.82 1.53 27.79
N PRO A 671 34.89 2.30 27.50
CA PRO A 671 35.80 2.75 28.54
C PRO A 671 35.17 3.84 29.42
N ASP A 672 35.27 3.66 30.73
CA ASP A 672 34.92 4.67 31.73
C ASP A 672 36.04 5.71 31.85
N VAL A 673 36.02 6.70 30.96
CA VAL A 673 37.05 7.75 30.87
C VAL A 673 37.22 8.49 32.19
N LEU A 674 36.12 9.06 32.72
CA LEU A 674 36.17 9.84 33.95
C LEU A 674 36.61 8.99 35.14
N GLY A 675 36.07 7.78 35.26
CA GLY A 675 36.46 6.87 36.34
C GLY A 675 37.94 6.50 36.28
N GLN A 676 38.47 6.21 35.10
CA GLN A 676 39.88 5.87 34.92
C GLN A 676 40.81 7.06 35.19
N LEU A 677 40.43 8.28 34.78
CA LEU A 677 41.19 9.48 35.07
C LEU A 677 41.25 9.76 36.59
N ILE A 678 40.14 9.60 37.30
CA ILE A 678 40.09 9.72 38.76
C ILE A 678 41.01 8.69 39.42
N LEU A 679 40.91 7.42 39.00
CA LEU A 679 41.73 6.35 39.54
C LEU A 679 43.22 6.56 39.26
N TYR A 680 43.59 7.02 38.07
CA TYR A 680 44.97 7.31 37.71
C TYR A 680 45.53 8.50 38.51
N ALA A 681 44.78 9.59 38.64
CA ALA A 681 45.19 10.74 39.44
C ALA A 681 45.40 10.37 40.91
N ALA A 682 44.50 9.56 41.49
CA ALA A 682 44.66 9.04 42.84
C ALA A 682 45.86 8.07 42.96
N PHE A 683 46.10 7.23 41.94
CA PHE A 683 47.22 6.28 41.90
C PHE A 683 48.58 6.99 41.83
N GLU A 684 48.71 8.06 41.03
CA GLU A 684 49.97 8.81 40.92
C GLU A 684 50.38 9.50 42.23
N LYS A 685 49.42 9.91 43.05
CA LYS A 685 49.68 10.54 44.36
C LYS A 685 50.00 9.52 45.46
N GLY A 686 49.76 8.23 45.23
CA GLY A 686 50.07 7.15 46.17
C GLY A 686 49.42 7.35 47.54
N GLU A 687 50.17 7.08 48.62
CA GLU A 687 49.68 7.15 50.00
C GLU A 687 49.23 8.55 50.44
N TYR A 688 49.71 9.61 49.76
CA TYR A 688 49.34 10.99 50.07
C TYR A 688 47.92 11.35 49.63
N GLY A 689 47.38 10.64 48.63
CA GLY A 689 46.07 10.90 48.01
C GLY A 689 45.98 12.28 47.34
N ILE A 690 44.83 12.55 46.70
CA ILE A 690 44.53 13.84 46.04
C ILE A 690 43.32 14.51 46.69
N THR A 691 43.35 15.82 46.93
CA THR A 691 42.15 16.51 47.45
C THR A 691 41.06 16.56 46.38
N ILE A 692 39.79 16.52 46.75
CA ILE A 692 38.69 16.62 45.77
C ILE A 692 38.78 17.92 44.95
N THR A 693 39.21 19.03 45.56
CA THR A 693 39.38 20.31 44.85
C THR A 693 40.48 20.23 43.80
N ASP A 694 41.65 19.68 44.15
CA ASP A 694 42.77 19.53 43.21
C ASP A 694 42.45 18.52 42.10
N LEU A 695 41.72 17.45 42.44
CA LEU A 695 41.26 16.46 41.48
C LEU A 695 40.32 17.09 40.44
N ILE A 696 39.33 17.88 40.88
CA ILE A 696 38.42 18.58 39.97
C ILE A 696 39.18 19.57 39.09
N ALA A 697 40.10 20.35 39.67
CA ALA A 697 40.92 21.29 38.94
C ALA A 697 41.81 20.61 37.89
N GLN A 698 42.40 19.45 38.23
CA GLN A 698 43.24 18.67 37.32
C GLN A 698 42.42 18.04 36.18
N LEU A 699 41.19 17.61 36.45
CA LEU A 699 40.33 16.95 35.46
C LEU A 699 39.57 17.93 34.56
N GLY A 700 39.35 19.17 34.99
CA GLY A 700 38.63 20.18 34.20
C GLY A 700 37.13 19.90 34.05
N VAL A 701 36.54 19.10 34.95
CA VAL A 701 35.13 18.64 34.87
C VAL A 701 34.23 19.36 35.87
N LYS A 702 32.92 19.37 35.62
CA LYS A 702 31.94 19.95 36.56
C LYS A 702 32.00 19.24 37.91
N ARG A 703 31.94 20.02 39.00
CA ARG A 703 32.04 19.53 40.37
C ARG A 703 31.02 18.44 40.70
N GLU A 704 29.78 18.62 40.27
CA GLU A 704 28.69 17.65 40.51
C GLU A 704 28.97 16.30 39.84
N THR A 705 29.40 16.32 38.57
CA THR A 705 29.76 15.12 37.80
C THR A 705 30.92 14.36 38.45
N ALA A 706 31.97 15.08 38.87
CA ALA A 706 33.11 14.48 39.55
C ALA A 706 32.71 13.85 40.89
N LEU A 707 31.89 14.53 41.68
CA LEU A 707 31.41 14.02 42.98
C LEU A 707 30.51 12.79 42.83
N ALA A 708 29.60 12.80 41.85
CA ALA A 708 28.76 11.65 41.55
C ALA A 708 29.61 10.43 41.17
N LYS A 709 30.60 10.62 40.29
CA LYS A 709 31.49 9.53 39.86
C LYS A 709 32.41 9.04 40.98
N LEU A 710 32.89 9.94 41.84
CA LEU A 710 33.67 9.57 43.03
C LEU A 710 32.86 8.71 44.00
N ALA A 711 31.58 9.04 44.23
CA ALA A 711 30.71 8.25 45.11
C ALA A 711 30.48 6.84 44.56
N GLU A 712 30.33 6.70 43.23
CA GLU A 712 30.25 5.40 42.56
C GLU A 712 31.52 4.57 42.77
N LEU A 713 32.69 5.18 42.53
CA LEU A 713 33.99 4.51 42.70
C LEU A 713 34.28 4.13 44.16
N GLU A 714 33.86 4.95 45.13
CA GLU A 714 33.97 4.65 46.55
C GLU A 714 33.09 3.45 46.93
N LYS A 715 31.85 3.39 46.44
CA LYS A 715 30.94 2.26 46.65
C LYS A 715 31.48 0.95 46.08
N LEU A 716 32.20 1.02 44.96
CA LEU A 716 32.90 -0.12 44.35
C LEU A 716 34.20 -0.50 45.09
N GLY A 717 34.60 0.29 46.09
CA GLY A 717 35.85 0.15 46.84
C GLY A 717 37.08 0.38 45.97
N ALA A 718 36.95 1.12 44.86
CA ALA A 718 38.03 1.46 43.94
C ALA A 718 38.88 2.64 44.48
N VAL A 719 38.24 3.53 45.24
CA VAL A 719 38.88 4.62 45.98
C VAL A 719 38.43 4.63 47.44
N GLN A 720 39.22 5.24 48.31
CA GLN A 720 38.87 5.53 49.71
C GLN A 720 38.88 7.04 49.91
N ILE A 721 37.83 7.59 50.53
CA ILE A 721 37.73 9.01 50.83
C ILE A 721 37.97 9.22 52.33
N GLU A 722 39.08 9.89 52.65
CA GLU A 722 39.45 10.23 54.02
C GLU A 722 39.24 11.72 54.29
N GLN A 723 38.72 12.05 55.47
CA GLN A 723 38.64 13.43 55.93
C GLN A 723 39.98 13.84 56.56
N LYS A 724 40.70 14.79 55.96
CA LYS A 724 41.95 15.35 56.51
C LYS A 724 41.77 16.85 56.72
N GLY A 725 41.46 17.24 57.96
CA GLY A 725 41.09 18.62 58.30
C GLY A 725 39.74 19.01 57.67
N ARG A 726 39.69 20.14 56.96
CA ARG A 726 38.49 20.61 56.23
C ARG A 726 38.32 19.99 54.82
N SER A 727 39.34 19.27 54.33
CA SER A 727 39.35 18.74 52.97
C SER A 727 39.15 17.22 52.97
N LYS A 728 38.45 16.72 51.94
CA LYS A 728 38.36 15.29 51.63
C LYS A 728 39.47 14.90 50.66
N ILE A 729 40.18 13.82 50.99
CA ILE A 729 41.28 13.27 50.20
C ILE A 729 40.84 11.92 49.63
N VAL A 730 41.04 11.75 48.33
CA VAL A 730 40.77 10.53 47.59
C VAL A 730 42.07 9.73 47.47
N LYS A 731 42.08 8.50 47.97
CA LYS A 731 43.18 7.55 47.83
C LYS A 731 42.79 6.40 46.91
N TYR A 732 43.71 5.97 46.07
CA TYR A 732 43.51 4.80 45.21
C TYR A 732 43.55 3.52 46.04
N ALA A 733 42.59 2.62 45.80
CA ALA A 733 42.58 1.29 46.40
C ALA A 733 42.81 0.19 45.34
N LYS A 734 41.94 0.10 44.33
CA LYS A 734 41.99 -0.94 43.29
C LYS A 734 41.23 -0.54 42.02
N GLY A 735 41.34 -1.35 40.98
CA GLY A 735 40.47 -1.27 39.80
C GLY A 735 41.03 -0.52 38.59
N LEU A 736 42.19 0.14 38.72
CA LEU A 736 42.86 0.82 37.59
C LEU A 736 43.50 -0.17 36.60
N PHE A 737 44.18 -1.20 37.12
CA PHE A 737 44.84 -2.23 36.31
C PHE A 737 44.08 -3.56 36.41
N ARG A 738 43.19 -3.83 35.46
CA ARG A 738 42.33 -5.03 35.43
C ARG A 738 43.00 -6.16 34.63
N LEU A 739 44.01 -6.81 35.21
CA LEU A 739 44.83 -7.82 34.51
C LEU A 739 44.30 -9.26 34.57
N LYS A 740 43.36 -9.54 35.49
CA LYS A 740 42.89 -10.90 35.78
C LYS A 740 42.12 -11.49 34.58
N GLY A 741 42.53 -12.66 34.10
CA GLY A 741 41.93 -13.36 32.97
C GLY A 741 42.32 -12.82 31.59
N ILE A 742 43.34 -11.95 31.54
CA ILE A 742 43.95 -11.46 30.29
C ILE A 742 45.44 -11.84 30.29
N VAL A 743 46.17 -11.45 31.34
CA VAL A 743 47.58 -11.82 31.51
C VAL A 743 47.74 -12.65 32.79
N GLU A 744 47.97 -13.95 32.64
CA GLU A 744 48.03 -14.89 33.77
C GLU A 744 49.44 -15.06 34.34
N ASN A 745 50.47 -15.00 33.50
CA ASN A 745 51.88 -15.16 33.88
C ASN A 745 52.38 -13.96 34.71
N GLU A 746 53.08 -14.23 35.82
CA GLU A 746 53.69 -13.21 36.70
C GLU A 746 54.68 -12.27 35.99
N GLU A 747 55.48 -12.79 35.05
CA GLU A 747 56.38 -11.94 34.26
C GLU A 747 55.61 -11.06 33.28
N GLY A 748 54.58 -11.62 32.64
CA GLY A 748 53.66 -10.90 31.78
C GLY A 748 52.93 -9.78 32.53
N LYS A 749 52.46 -10.02 33.76
CA LYS A 749 51.82 -9.00 34.61
C LYS A 749 52.75 -7.83 34.89
N LYS A 750 54.04 -8.08 35.13
CA LYS A 750 55.04 -7.01 35.35
C LYS A 750 55.26 -6.16 34.10
N VAL A 751 55.29 -6.80 32.92
CA VAL A 751 55.37 -6.10 31.63
C VAL A 751 54.10 -5.27 31.43
N ALA A 752 52.92 -5.88 31.55
CA ALA A 752 51.62 -5.23 31.42
C ALA A 752 51.51 -3.98 32.31
N LEU A 753 51.79 -4.08 33.61
CA LEU A 753 51.71 -2.93 34.53
C LEU A 753 52.57 -1.74 34.08
N ARG A 754 53.79 -1.99 33.58
CA ARG A 754 54.68 -0.91 33.09
C ARG A 754 54.16 -0.30 31.79
N VAL A 755 53.68 -1.15 30.88
CA VAL A 755 53.10 -0.72 29.60
C VAL A 755 51.85 0.11 29.84
N LEU A 756 50.86 -0.41 30.58
CA LEU A 756 49.61 0.31 30.85
C LEU A 756 49.87 1.65 31.56
N ARG A 757 50.80 1.68 32.53
CA ARG A 757 51.19 2.95 33.18
C ARG A 757 51.79 3.95 32.19
N LYS A 758 52.59 3.49 31.22
CA LYS A 758 53.17 4.34 30.18
C LYS A 758 52.09 5.03 29.35
N TYR A 759 51.11 4.27 28.86
CA TYR A 759 50.00 4.82 28.06
C TYR A 759 49.13 5.81 28.86
N LEU A 760 48.77 5.47 30.10
CA LEU A 760 48.00 6.39 30.97
C LEU A 760 48.75 7.71 31.18
N LYS A 761 50.07 7.66 31.38
CA LYS A 761 50.91 8.85 31.53
C LYS A 761 50.99 9.69 30.26
N GLU A 762 50.94 9.05 29.09
CA GLU A 762 50.91 9.70 27.78
C GLU A 762 49.53 10.27 27.42
N GLY A 763 48.54 10.13 28.31
CA GLY A 763 47.20 10.69 28.15
C GLY A 763 46.21 9.78 27.42
N TYR A 764 46.52 8.50 27.29
CA TYR A 764 45.58 7.51 26.77
C TYR A 764 44.68 6.97 27.89
N ILE A 765 43.46 6.57 27.51
CA ILE A 765 42.64 5.66 28.30
C ILE A 765 42.86 4.23 27.82
N ILE A 766 42.69 3.28 28.73
CA ILE A 766 42.94 1.86 28.48
C ILE A 766 41.65 1.08 28.73
N ALA A 767 41.19 0.40 27.70
CA ALA A 767 40.08 -0.52 27.76
C ALA A 767 40.57 -1.96 27.65
N LEU A 768 39.76 -2.89 28.17
CA LEU A 768 40.00 -4.31 28.03
C LEU A 768 39.56 -4.77 26.65
N GLY A 769 40.40 -5.56 25.98
CA GLY A 769 40.01 -6.21 24.73
C GLY A 769 38.95 -7.29 24.96
N ARG A 770 38.11 -7.51 23.95
CA ARG A 770 37.07 -8.55 23.96
C ARG A 770 37.75 -9.93 23.98
N GLN A 771 37.29 -10.81 24.87
CA GLN A 771 37.89 -12.14 25.10
C GLN A 771 37.05 -13.29 24.52
N GLU A 772 36.16 -12.99 23.58
CA GLU A 772 35.25 -13.94 22.91
C GLU A 772 35.63 -14.08 21.43
N GLY A 773 35.44 -15.27 20.84
CA GLY A 773 35.75 -15.52 19.43
C GLY A 773 37.24 -15.77 19.16
N ASP A 774 37.67 -15.65 17.90
CA ASP A 774 39.05 -15.95 17.47
C ASP A 774 40.01 -14.75 17.57
N ILE A 775 39.48 -13.53 17.61
CA ILE A 775 40.25 -12.28 17.66
C ILE A 775 40.11 -11.68 19.05
N ARG A 776 41.15 -11.84 19.88
CA ARG A 776 41.16 -11.42 21.28
C ARG A 776 42.36 -10.50 21.53
N PRO A 777 42.20 -9.17 21.49
CA PRO A 777 43.24 -8.26 21.95
C PRO A 777 43.37 -8.29 23.48
N ASP A 778 44.57 -8.08 24.01
CA ASP A 778 44.75 -7.94 25.46
C ASP A 778 44.16 -6.61 25.96
N PHE A 779 44.68 -5.50 25.43
CA PHE A 779 44.25 -4.15 25.79
C PHE A 779 44.12 -3.25 24.57
N ILE A 780 43.31 -2.21 24.71
CA ILE A 780 43.13 -1.19 23.68
C ILE A 780 43.35 0.17 24.32
N ALA A 781 44.27 0.96 23.75
CA ALA A 781 44.49 2.34 24.12
C ALA A 781 43.72 3.27 23.19
N LEU A 782 43.00 4.22 23.77
CA LEU A 782 42.23 5.23 23.06
C LEU A 782 42.64 6.62 23.55
N THR A 783 42.51 7.60 22.67
CA THR A 783 42.51 9.01 23.10
C THR A 783 41.08 9.42 23.46
N TYR A 784 40.91 10.60 24.04
CA TYR A 784 39.58 11.12 24.37
C TYR A 784 39.54 12.64 24.21
N ASP A 785 38.34 13.16 23.97
CA ASP A 785 38.09 14.60 23.94
C ASP A 785 38.10 15.16 25.37
N LYS A 786 38.87 16.21 25.63
CA LYS A 786 39.02 16.75 27.00
C LYS A 786 37.80 17.49 27.50
N THR A 787 36.95 17.98 26.61
CA THR A 787 35.75 18.74 26.93
C THR A 787 34.56 17.80 27.19
N THR A 788 34.33 16.86 26.26
CA THR A 788 33.19 15.93 26.35
C THR A 788 33.53 14.65 27.11
N LEU A 789 34.81 14.40 27.40
CA LEU A 789 35.35 13.14 27.94
C LEU A 789 35.07 11.91 27.07
N ARG A 790 34.72 12.14 25.80
CA ARG A 790 34.32 11.08 24.90
C ARG A 790 35.54 10.33 24.34
N PRO A 791 35.56 8.99 24.35
CA PRO A 791 36.61 8.20 23.69
C PRO A 791 36.67 8.46 22.18
N ASN A 792 37.87 8.53 21.63
CA ASN A 792 38.12 8.56 20.19
C ASN A 792 38.30 7.13 19.68
N TYR A 793 37.28 6.62 19.00
CA TYR A 793 37.23 5.25 18.50
C TYR A 793 37.83 5.09 17.11
N SER A 794 38.09 6.17 16.37
CA SER A 794 38.54 6.10 14.98
C SER A 794 40.05 5.88 14.83
N ASN A 795 40.82 5.93 15.93
CA ASN A 795 42.28 5.82 15.94
C ASN A 795 42.79 5.01 17.14
N ILE A 796 42.28 3.79 17.32
CA ILE A 796 42.66 2.95 18.45
C ILE A 796 44.04 2.31 18.27
N ILE A 797 44.72 2.07 19.39
CA ILE A 797 45.96 1.31 19.45
C ILE A 797 45.71 0.00 20.16
N ILE A 798 45.96 -1.11 19.49
CA ILE A 798 45.92 -2.44 20.11
C ILE A 798 47.23 -2.67 20.86
N ILE A 799 47.16 -3.20 22.08
CA ILE A 799 48.31 -3.51 22.91
C ILE A 799 48.27 -5.00 23.22
N GLU A 800 49.29 -5.73 22.75
CA GLU A 800 49.51 -7.14 23.04
C GLU A 800 50.71 -7.29 23.98
N ILE A 801 50.53 -8.07 25.05
CA ILE A 801 51.56 -8.29 26.06
C ILE A 801 52.13 -9.70 25.92
N GLU A 802 53.33 -9.79 25.36
CA GLU A 802 54.03 -11.06 25.16
C GLU A 802 54.98 -11.33 26.31
N SER A 803 54.70 -12.39 27.07
CA SER A 803 55.55 -12.75 28.21
C SER A 803 56.94 -13.19 27.74
N PRO A 804 58.02 -12.91 28.50
CA PRO A 804 59.38 -13.30 28.13
C PRO A 804 59.51 -14.79 27.78
N ASN A 805 58.80 -15.65 28.52
CA ASN A 805 58.73 -17.08 28.28
C ASN A 805 57.99 -17.44 26.97
N GLU A 806 56.87 -16.78 26.68
CA GLU A 806 56.07 -17.03 25.47
C GLU A 806 56.80 -16.64 24.19
N VAL A 807 57.54 -15.53 24.20
CA VAL A 807 58.42 -15.12 23.10
C VAL A 807 59.48 -16.19 22.77
N VAL A 808 59.91 -16.97 23.76
CA VAL A 808 60.92 -18.01 23.59
C VAL A 808 60.31 -19.36 23.21
N VAL A 809 59.25 -19.76 23.92
CA VAL A 809 58.70 -21.11 23.85
C VAL A 809 57.63 -21.24 22.75
N HIS A 810 56.95 -20.15 22.40
CA HIS A 810 55.83 -20.14 21.46
C HIS A 810 55.93 -19.00 20.43
N PRO A 811 57.01 -18.93 19.61
CA PRO A 811 57.18 -17.86 18.62
C PRO A 811 56.06 -17.81 17.56
N GLU A 812 55.47 -18.96 17.23
CA GLU A 812 54.32 -19.05 16.34
C GLU A 812 53.07 -18.35 16.90
N GLN A 813 52.86 -18.42 18.22
CA GLN A 813 51.73 -17.77 18.88
C GLN A 813 51.89 -16.24 18.88
N VAL A 814 53.11 -15.76 19.13
CA VAL A 814 53.47 -14.33 19.04
C VAL A 814 53.23 -13.80 17.63
N ARG A 815 53.66 -14.55 16.60
CA ARG A 815 53.40 -14.20 15.20
C ARG A 815 51.90 -14.18 14.89
N LYS A 816 51.14 -15.15 15.41
CA LYS A 816 49.67 -15.18 15.27
C LYS A 816 49.01 -13.95 15.89
N ASN A 817 49.49 -13.47 17.04
CA ASN A 817 49.00 -12.24 17.66
C ASN A 817 49.24 -11.00 16.79
N MET A 818 50.32 -10.97 15.99
CA MET A 818 50.55 -9.92 14.99
C MET A 818 49.62 -10.00 13.77
N GLN A 819 49.12 -11.20 13.42
CA GLN A 819 48.37 -11.46 12.17
C GLN A 819 46.86 -11.55 12.34
N LYS A 820 46.36 -11.92 13.54
CA LYS A 820 44.95 -12.26 13.77
C LYS A 820 43.95 -11.15 13.44
N TYR A 821 44.39 -9.90 13.30
CA TYR A 821 43.52 -8.78 12.91
C TYR A 821 43.34 -8.62 11.40
N LEU A 822 44.08 -9.38 10.56
CA LEU A 822 43.90 -9.36 9.10
C LEU A 822 42.53 -9.86 8.67
N SER A 823 41.94 -10.79 9.42
CA SER A 823 40.63 -11.38 9.15
C SER A 823 39.45 -10.51 9.58
N LEU A 824 39.69 -9.34 10.17
CA LEU A 824 38.65 -8.36 10.45
C LEU A 824 38.07 -7.78 9.14
N ASP A 825 36.82 -7.32 9.20
CA ASP A 825 36.21 -6.54 8.12
C ASP A 825 36.93 -5.19 7.92
N GLU A 826 36.83 -4.61 6.73
CA GLU A 826 37.54 -3.37 6.38
C GLU A 826 37.22 -2.19 7.30
N ARG A 827 35.98 -2.10 7.80
CA ARG A 827 35.54 -1.01 8.67
C ARG A 827 36.14 -1.13 10.08
N THR A 828 36.28 -2.34 10.60
CA THR A 828 36.99 -2.56 11.87
C THR A 828 38.51 -2.43 11.71
N LYS A 829 39.07 -2.78 10.54
CA LYS A 829 40.51 -2.57 10.26
C LYS A 829 40.88 -1.10 10.11
N SER A 830 39.97 -0.27 9.60
CA SER A 830 40.24 1.17 9.37
C SER A 830 40.38 1.95 10.67
N VAL A 831 39.69 1.56 11.74
CA VAL A 831 39.79 2.24 13.05
C VAL A 831 41.07 1.90 13.82
N ILE A 832 41.75 0.80 13.47
CA ILE A 832 43.04 0.40 14.07
C ILE A 832 44.14 1.27 13.47
N LYS A 833 44.70 2.16 14.28
CA LYS A 833 45.85 2.99 13.92
C LYS A 833 47.13 2.16 13.92
N GLU A 834 47.42 1.51 15.05
CA GLU A 834 48.65 0.74 15.28
C GLU A 834 48.37 -0.49 16.18
N ILE A 835 49.20 -1.53 16.03
CA ILE A 835 49.20 -2.75 16.85
C ILE A 835 50.57 -2.84 17.53
N HIS A 836 50.60 -2.70 18.84
CA HIS A 836 51.81 -2.63 19.63
C HIS A 836 52.02 -3.94 20.37
N VAL A 837 53.10 -4.64 20.02
CA VAL A 837 53.50 -5.88 20.69
C VAL A 837 54.62 -5.56 21.67
N TRP A 838 54.38 -5.82 22.96
CA TRP A 838 55.30 -5.47 24.04
C TRP A 838 55.89 -6.71 24.70
N THR A 839 57.19 -6.66 24.97
CA THR A 839 57.86 -7.67 25.82
C THR A 839 58.91 -7.05 26.75
N SER A 840 59.65 -7.86 27.49
CA SER A 840 60.77 -7.39 28.31
C SER A 840 61.99 -7.02 27.45
N GLU A 841 62.83 -6.11 27.93
CA GLU A 841 64.08 -5.74 27.23
C GLU A 841 65.00 -6.95 26.99
N GLU A 842 64.98 -7.93 27.90
CA GLU A 842 65.78 -9.16 27.83
C GLU A 842 65.32 -10.09 26.69
N SER A 843 64.01 -10.13 26.38
CA SER A 843 63.44 -10.95 25.30
C SER A 843 63.25 -10.20 23.98
N PHE A 844 63.61 -8.92 23.90
CA PHE A 844 63.34 -8.07 22.74
C PHE A 844 64.09 -8.53 21.47
N SER A 845 65.30 -9.07 21.60
CA SER A 845 66.07 -9.60 20.46
C SER A 845 65.34 -10.73 19.74
N LYS A 846 64.73 -11.66 20.50
CA LYS A 846 63.93 -12.76 19.95
C LYS A 846 62.59 -12.28 19.39
N LEU A 847 61.93 -11.32 20.04
CA LEU A 847 60.73 -10.70 19.46
C LEU A 847 61.03 -10.02 18.12
N LYS A 848 62.20 -9.38 18.01
CA LYS A 848 62.64 -8.75 16.76
C LYS A 848 62.83 -9.77 15.64
N GLU A 849 63.41 -10.93 15.94
CA GLU A 849 63.54 -12.02 14.96
C GLU A 849 62.16 -12.50 14.45
N ILE A 850 61.19 -12.69 15.35
CA ILE A 850 59.81 -13.05 14.98
C ILE A 850 59.17 -11.96 14.11
N TYR A 851 59.38 -10.70 14.46
CA TYR A 851 58.86 -9.55 13.72
C TYR A 851 59.49 -9.41 12.33
N ASP A 852 60.81 -9.60 12.21
CA ASP A 852 61.50 -9.56 10.93
C ASP A 852 61.01 -10.69 10.00
N ASN A 853 60.73 -11.89 10.57
CA ASN A 853 60.08 -12.99 9.85
C ASN A 853 58.65 -12.67 9.42
N PHE A 854 57.88 -11.92 10.23
CA PHE A 854 56.56 -11.41 9.86
C PHE A 854 56.65 -10.37 8.72
N LEU A 855 57.63 -9.48 8.75
CA LEU A 855 57.84 -8.48 7.70
C LEU A 855 58.27 -9.10 6.36
N ALA A 856 59.01 -10.21 6.39
CA ALA A 856 59.44 -10.95 5.19
C ALA A 856 58.31 -11.73 4.49
N ASP A 857 57.13 -11.88 5.10
CA ASP A 857 56.03 -12.69 4.59
C ASP A 857 55.24 -11.98 3.48
N ASN A 858 55.41 -12.40 2.22
CA ASN A 858 54.76 -11.77 1.07
C ASN A 858 53.25 -11.99 0.99
N SER A 859 52.68 -12.88 1.80
CA SER A 859 51.22 -13.09 1.85
C SER A 859 50.47 -11.99 2.61
N ILE A 860 51.19 -11.14 3.37
CA ILE A 860 50.61 -10.09 4.22
C ILE A 860 50.72 -8.73 3.50
N PRO A 861 49.60 -7.97 3.38
CA PRO A 861 49.60 -6.65 2.76
C PRO A 861 50.63 -5.68 3.39
N ALA A 862 51.33 -4.92 2.55
CA ALA A 862 52.36 -3.97 3.00
C ALA A 862 51.79 -2.88 3.94
N GLU A 863 50.57 -2.40 3.66
CA GLU A 863 49.88 -1.42 4.50
C GLU A 863 49.60 -1.96 5.92
N TYR A 864 49.27 -3.25 6.03
CA TYR A 864 49.03 -3.87 7.33
C TYR A 864 50.33 -4.02 8.14
N LYS A 865 51.43 -4.39 7.49
CA LYS A 865 52.75 -4.51 8.14
C LYS A 865 53.20 -3.20 8.79
N GLN A 866 52.89 -2.06 8.19
CA GLN A 866 53.21 -0.74 8.74
C GLN A 866 52.47 -0.41 10.05
N LYS A 867 51.32 -1.05 10.31
CA LYS A 867 50.55 -0.86 11.54
C LYS A 867 51.15 -1.61 12.73
N VAL A 868 51.88 -2.71 12.51
CA VAL A 868 52.45 -3.53 13.59
C VAL A 868 53.80 -2.97 14.03
N LYS A 869 53.93 -2.69 15.32
CA LYS A 869 55.14 -2.14 15.95
C LYS A 869 55.51 -2.95 17.19
N ILE A 870 56.80 -3.20 17.38
CA ILE A 870 57.33 -3.92 18.54
C ILE A 870 58.02 -2.96 19.51
N PHE A 871 57.89 -3.23 20.81
CA PHE A 871 58.49 -2.42 21.86
C PHE A 871 58.93 -3.28 23.04
N SER A 872 59.79 -2.70 23.90
CA SER A 872 60.25 -3.35 25.11
C SER A 872 60.19 -2.45 26.33
N VAL A 873 60.04 -3.05 27.52
CA VAL A 873 60.15 -2.38 28.81
C VAL A 873 61.27 -2.97 29.65
N LYS A 874 62.08 -2.10 30.26
CA LYS A 874 63.06 -2.55 31.27
C LYS A 874 62.30 -3.18 32.43
N LEU A 875 62.74 -4.32 32.96
CA LEU A 875 62.30 -4.85 34.26
C LEU A 875 63.43 -4.57 35.26
N LYS A 876 63.15 -4.00 36.44
CA LYS A 876 64.22 -3.75 37.42
C LYS A 876 64.71 -5.11 37.95
N GLN A 877 66.00 -5.41 37.81
CA GLN A 877 66.65 -6.54 38.48
C GLN A 877 66.59 -6.35 40.00
N LYS A 878 66.40 -7.46 40.74
CA LYS A 878 66.51 -7.48 42.20
C LYS A 878 67.96 -7.11 42.57
N LEU A 879 68.13 -6.05 43.34
CA LEU A 879 69.34 -5.82 44.13
C LEU A 879 69.40 -6.90 45.21
N GLU A 880 70.46 -7.71 45.18
CA GLU A 880 70.87 -8.51 46.33
C GLU A 880 71.13 -7.59 47.52
N GLN A 881 70.48 -7.89 48.64
CA GLN A 881 70.63 -7.16 49.89
C GLN A 881 72.04 -7.43 50.47
N LYS A 882 72.93 -6.44 50.39
CA LYS A 882 73.99 -6.28 51.39
C LYS A 882 73.39 -5.55 52.60
N ALA A 883 73.32 -6.25 53.72
CA ALA A 883 72.99 -5.66 55.02
C ALA A 883 74.12 -4.72 55.48
N PRO A 884 73.81 -3.53 56.04
CA PRO A 884 74.74 -2.80 56.88
C PRO A 884 74.54 -3.14 58.37
N GLU A 885 75.68 -3.09 59.05
CA GLU A 885 75.99 -3.38 60.45
C GLU A 885 75.05 -2.73 61.49
N THR A 886 74.64 -3.52 62.48
CA THR A 886 74.09 -3.05 63.75
C THR A 886 75.18 -3.00 64.82
N LYS A 887 75.34 -1.83 65.46
CA LYS A 887 76.06 -1.69 66.74
C LYS A 887 75.11 -1.89 67.91
N ASN A 888 75.57 -2.70 68.86
CA ASN A 888 74.99 -3.15 70.12
C ASN A 888 74.27 -2.10 70.99
N LYS A 889 73.22 -2.54 71.71
CA LYS A 889 73.24 -2.69 73.18
C LYS A 889 72.01 -3.45 73.75
N ALA A 890 72.33 -4.51 74.54
CA ALA A 890 71.68 -5.12 75.72
C ALA A 890 70.20 -5.55 75.66
N GLU A 891 69.86 -6.85 75.75
CA GLU A 891 69.68 -7.71 76.97
C GLU A 891 68.43 -7.28 77.80
N GLU A 892 67.42 -8.11 78.12
CA GLU A 892 67.40 -9.52 78.58
C GLU A 892 65.98 -10.15 78.49
N THR A 893 65.94 -11.48 78.27
CA THR A 893 64.97 -12.52 78.75
C THR A 893 63.46 -12.38 78.48
N GLY A 894 62.69 -13.41 78.11
CA GLY A 894 62.95 -14.84 77.99
C GLY A 894 61.69 -15.60 77.52
N GLU A 895 61.94 -16.73 76.85
CA GLU A 895 61.25 -18.03 76.93
C GLU A 895 59.82 -18.27 76.38
N LEU A 896 59.80 -19.19 75.37
CA LEU A 896 59.04 -20.46 75.25
C LEU A 896 57.49 -20.36 75.18
N THR A 897 56.72 -21.06 74.33
CA THR A 897 56.92 -22.31 73.58
C THR A 897 55.73 -22.57 72.63
N GLN A 898 56.04 -23.27 71.52
CA GLN A 898 55.25 -24.33 70.86
C GLN A 898 53.95 -24.03 70.07
N LYS A 899 54.14 -24.09 68.74
CA LYS A 899 53.33 -24.79 67.70
C LYS A 899 52.93 -26.24 68.10
N PRO A 900 51.94 -26.93 67.47
CA PRO A 900 51.79 -27.20 66.01
C PRO A 900 50.35 -27.03 65.44
N GLU A 901 50.15 -26.73 64.14
CA GLU A 901 49.92 -27.69 63.01
C GLU A 901 48.87 -28.79 63.35
N SER A 902 47.84 -29.14 62.57
CA SER A 902 47.58 -29.05 61.12
C SER A 902 46.13 -29.51 60.79
N LYS A 903 45.64 -29.08 59.60
CA LYS A 903 44.82 -29.76 58.56
C LYS A 903 43.51 -30.55 58.85
N ALA A 904 42.68 -30.51 57.79
CA ALA A 904 41.57 -31.38 57.36
C ALA A 904 40.18 -30.98 57.87
N GLU A 905 39.32 -30.39 57.03
CA GLU A 905 38.46 -30.99 55.97
C GLU A 905 37.11 -31.56 56.46
N ASN A 906 36.07 -30.82 56.08
CA ASN A 906 34.78 -31.24 55.51
C ASN A 906 33.72 -32.05 56.29
N LYS A 907 32.49 -31.55 56.05
CA LYS A 907 31.16 -32.20 56.10
C LYS A 907 30.60 -32.49 57.51
N VAL A 908 29.31 -32.39 57.83
CA VAL A 908 28.04 -31.87 57.28
C VAL A 908 26.97 -32.52 58.19
N ILE A 909 25.90 -31.79 58.53
CA ILE A 909 24.56 -32.26 58.97
C ILE A 909 24.28 -32.58 60.46
N THR A 910 23.11 -32.03 60.86
CA THR A 910 22.19 -32.36 61.97
C THR A 910 22.61 -32.06 63.40
N ALA A 911 21.72 -31.72 64.33
CA ALA A 911 20.40 -31.10 64.40
C ALA A 911 20.01 -31.22 65.89
N ALA A 912 19.17 -30.29 66.38
CA ALA A 912 18.45 -30.35 67.66
C ALA A 912 19.33 -30.17 68.93
N GLN A 913 18.91 -29.47 69.99
CA GLN A 913 17.58 -29.08 70.42
C GLN A 913 17.67 -28.06 71.58
N GLY A 914 16.75 -27.09 71.58
CA GLY A 914 16.15 -26.45 72.77
C GLY A 914 17.00 -25.42 73.54
N ALA A 915 16.44 -24.42 74.20
CA ALA A 915 15.09 -23.87 74.30
C ALA A 915 15.22 -22.68 75.27
N ALA A 916 14.67 -21.51 74.94
CA ALA A 916 14.10 -20.56 75.91
C ALA A 916 13.48 -19.37 75.16
N ALA A 917 12.17 -19.22 75.33
CA ALA A 917 11.32 -18.21 74.74
C ALA A 917 11.10 -17.03 75.69
N ASN A 918 10.84 -15.85 75.12
CA ASN A 918 9.68 -14.96 75.40
C ASN A 918 10.02 -13.57 74.81
N ASN A 919 9.44 -13.18 73.67
CA ASN A 919 8.07 -12.71 73.40
C ASN A 919 8.02 -11.18 73.40
N VAL A 920 7.91 -10.57 72.20
CA VAL A 920 6.84 -9.65 71.77
C VAL A 920 6.74 -9.65 70.23
N THR A 921 5.67 -10.28 69.75
CA THR A 921 4.90 -10.12 68.48
C THR A 921 5.62 -9.97 67.13
N ASN A 922 5.74 -11.12 66.44
CA ASN A 922 5.80 -11.26 64.98
C ASN A 922 4.38 -11.23 64.36
N SER A 923 4.19 -10.49 63.26
CA SER A 923 3.27 -10.91 62.19
C SER A 923 4.11 -11.48 61.04
N LYS A 924 3.79 -12.73 60.68
CA LYS A 924 4.54 -13.61 59.79
C LYS A 924 4.59 -13.10 58.34
N VAL A 925 5.76 -13.17 57.73
CA VAL A 925 5.94 -13.24 56.28
C VAL A 925 5.31 -14.56 55.79
N GLY A 926 4.31 -14.47 54.91
CA GLY A 926 3.56 -15.61 54.38
C GLY A 926 4.40 -16.46 53.42
N SER A 927 4.23 -17.77 53.49
CA SER A 927 4.83 -18.76 52.61
C SER A 927 4.35 -18.61 51.17
N LEU A 928 5.29 -18.42 50.23
CA LEU A 928 5.04 -18.46 48.78
C LEU A 928 4.57 -19.85 48.37
N THR A 929 3.29 -20.01 48.06
CA THR A 929 2.72 -21.31 47.64
C THR A 929 2.35 -21.24 46.17
N LYS A 930 2.96 -22.11 45.34
CA LYS A 930 2.67 -22.22 43.91
C LYS A 930 1.43 -23.08 43.69
N ILE A 931 0.47 -22.57 42.94
CA ILE A 931 -0.82 -23.23 42.69
C ILE A 931 -1.14 -23.17 41.20
N MET A 932 -1.70 -24.26 40.68
CA MET A 932 -2.15 -24.37 39.28
C MET A 932 -3.64 -24.07 39.17
N LEU A 933 -4.00 -23.09 38.34
CA LEU A 933 -5.37 -22.76 37.94
C LEU A 933 -5.53 -23.11 36.45
N GLY A 934 -5.94 -24.35 36.18
CA GLY A 934 -5.88 -24.94 34.84
C GLY A 934 -4.44 -25.10 34.38
N ASN A 935 -4.10 -24.51 33.23
CA ASN A 935 -2.73 -24.53 32.66
C ASN A 935 -1.85 -23.35 33.14
N ILE A 936 -2.34 -22.54 34.08
CA ILE A 936 -1.66 -21.32 34.54
C ILE A 936 -1.11 -21.52 35.95
N GLU A 937 0.19 -21.26 36.13
CA GLU A 937 0.85 -21.25 37.44
C GLU A 937 0.73 -19.86 38.07
N VAL A 938 0.23 -19.80 39.30
CA VAL A 938 0.11 -18.57 40.07
C VAL A 938 0.74 -18.75 41.45
N LEU A 939 1.41 -17.70 41.93
CA LEU A 939 2.06 -17.68 43.25
C LEU A 939 1.14 -17.01 44.27
N VAL A 940 0.71 -17.71 45.31
CA VAL A 940 0.06 -17.06 46.45
C VAL A 940 1.16 -16.42 47.30
N ILE A 941 1.15 -15.09 47.37
CA ILE A 941 2.19 -14.30 48.02
C ILE A 941 1.79 -13.79 49.41
N GLN A 942 0.49 -13.66 49.66
CA GLN A 942 -0.04 -13.27 50.96
C GLN A 942 -1.46 -13.84 51.11
N GLU A 943 -1.81 -14.31 52.31
CA GLU A 943 -3.12 -14.90 52.55
C GLU A 943 -3.57 -14.56 53.98
N ASP A 944 -4.78 -14.03 54.11
CA ASP A 944 -5.45 -13.74 55.39
C ASP A 944 -6.76 -14.55 55.47
N LYS A 945 -7.53 -14.40 56.56
CA LYS A 945 -8.76 -15.19 56.82
C LYS A 945 -9.83 -15.04 55.73
N GLU A 946 -9.86 -13.92 55.00
CA GLU A 946 -10.87 -13.66 53.96
C GLU A 946 -10.31 -13.48 52.55
N LEU A 947 -9.06 -13.02 52.40
CA LEU A 947 -8.48 -12.62 51.12
C LEU A 947 -7.12 -13.28 50.87
N SER A 948 -6.85 -13.61 49.62
CA SER A 948 -5.57 -14.10 49.10
C SER A 948 -5.03 -13.10 48.09
N VAL A 949 -3.75 -12.77 48.17
CA VAL A 949 -3.01 -12.01 47.16
C VAL A 949 -2.19 -13.00 46.34
N ILE A 950 -2.40 -12.97 45.04
CA ILE A 950 -1.76 -13.87 44.09
C ILE A 950 -0.94 -13.07 43.07
N GLU A 951 0.23 -13.57 42.72
CA GLU A 951 1.14 -12.98 41.74
C GLU A 951 1.14 -13.81 40.46
N PHE A 952 0.84 -13.15 39.35
CA PHE A 952 0.83 -13.72 38.01
C PHE A 952 1.50 -12.76 37.02
N ASN A 953 2.48 -13.24 36.25
CA ASN A 953 3.27 -12.44 35.29
C ASN A 953 3.82 -11.13 35.90
N GLY A 954 4.28 -11.18 37.17
CA GLY A 954 4.85 -10.03 37.89
C GLY A 954 3.82 -8.99 38.38
N ASN A 955 2.52 -9.23 38.20
CA ASN A 955 1.44 -8.38 38.74
C ASN A 955 0.74 -9.07 39.92
N LYS A 956 0.35 -8.28 40.93
CA LYS A 956 -0.34 -8.75 42.14
C LYS A 956 -1.84 -8.51 42.04
N TYR A 957 -2.64 -9.52 42.40
CA TYR A 957 -4.09 -9.49 42.35
C TYR A 957 -4.69 -9.97 43.67
N VAL A 958 -5.80 -9.38 44.10
CA VAL A 958 -6.50 -9.76 45.34
C VAL A 958 -7.78 -10.53 45.01
N ILE A 959 -8.02 -11.65 45.69
CA ILE A 959 -9.20 -12.51 45.57
C ILE A 959 -9.70 -12.95 46.95
N LYS A 960 -10.98 -13.25 47.10
CA LYS A 960 -11.48 -13.91 48.31
C LYS A 960 -10.90 -15.32 48.39
N LYS A 961 -10.41 -15.69 49.57
CA LYS A 961 -9.83 -17.02 49.82
C LYS A 961 -10.77 -18.15 49.42
N LYS A 962 -12.07 -18.01 49.75
CA LYS A 962 -13.11 -18.98 49.38
C LYS A 962 -13.26 -19.15 47.86
N ASP A 963 -13.13 -18.07 47.09
CA ASP A 963 -13.24 -18.11 45.63
C ASP A 963 -11.97 -18.72 45.02
N LEU A 964 -10.79 -18.40 45.56
CA LEU A 964 -9.53 -19.04 45.17
C LEU A 964 -9.55 -20.55 45.43
N GLU A 965 -10.05 -20.99 46.59
CA GLU A 965 -10.22 -22.41 46.91
C GLU A 965 -11.21 -23.11 45.96
N ASP A 966 -12.28 -22.43 45.54
CA ASP A 966 -13.25 -22.96 44.56
C ASP A 966 -12.61 -23.11 43.17
N PHE A 967 -11.82 -22.12 42.73
CA PHE A 967 -11.06 -22.21 41.48
C PHE A 967 -10.00 -23.32 41.49
N ILE A 968 -9.35 -23.57 42.64
CA ILE A 968 -8.40 -24.68 42.78
C ILE A 968 -9.11 -26.03 42.67
N LYS A 969 -10.28 -26.18 43.31
CA LYS A 969 -11.09 -27.40 43.23
C LYS A 969 -11.63 -27.66 41.82
N ARG A 970 -11.93 -26.60 41.07
CA ARG A 970 -12.50 -26.64 39.72
C ARG A 970 -11.49 -26.32 38.62
N LYS A 971 -10.20 -26.50 38.90
CA LYS A 971 -9.09 -26.14 37.99
C LYS A 971 -9.21 -26.76 36.59
N ASP A 972 -9.78 -27.97 36.50
CA ASP A 972 -9.95 -28.72 35.24
C ASP A 972 -11.15 -28.23 34.40
N GLU A 973 -12.00 -27.38 34.97
CA GLU A 973 -13.14 -26.75 34.29
C GLU A 973 -12.79 -25.35 33.72
N ILE A 974 -11.58 -24.83 33.95
CA ILE A 974 -11.18 -23.50 33.48
C ILE A 974 -10.91 -23.52 31.97
N LYS A 975 -11.71 -22.80 31.18
CA LYS A 975 -11.64 -22.80 29.71
C LYS A 975 -10.77 -21.67 29.15
N THR A 976 -10.89 -20.47 29.73
CA THR A 976 -10.15 -19.27 29.29
C THR A 976 -9.86 -18.36 30.47
N ILE A 977 -8.63 -17.85 30.54
CA ILE A 977 -8.23 -16.78 31.46
C ILE A 977 -7.89 -15.56 30.61
N THR A 978 -8.57 -14.43 30.86
CA THR A 978 -8.37 -13.17 30.13
C THR A 978 -7.77 -12.12 31.05
N LEU A 979 -6.77 -11.40 30.54
CA LEU A 979 -6.07 -10.33 31.25
C LEU A 979 -6.51 -8.98 30.67
N SER A 980 -7.28 -8.20 31.42
CA SER A 980 -7.57 -6.79 31.10
C SER A 980 -6.68 -5.89 31.96
N ARG A 981 -6.60 -4.58 31.64
CA ARG A 981 -5.63 -3.63 32.25
C ARG A 981 -5.53 -3.75 33.78
N ASP A 982 -6.65 -4.02 34.47
CA ASP A 982 -6.73 -4.07 35.94
C ASP A 982 -7.45 -5.30 36.51
N ILE A 983 -7.88 -6.26 35.68
CA ILE A 983 -8.66 -7.44 36.12
C ILE A 983 -8.15 -8.73 35.46
N LEU A 984 -7.93 -9.77 36.27
CA LEU A 984 -7.79 -11.15 35.78
C LEU A 984 -9.18 -11.83 35.79
N GLY A 985 -9.69 -12.18 34.61
CA GLY A 985 -10.96 -12.89 34.44
C GLY A 985 -10.74 -14.39 34.24
N ILE A 986 -11.44 -15.24 35.00
CA ILE A 986 -11.35 -16.71 34.92
C ILE A 986 -12.71 -17.26 34.52
N LYS A 987 -12.81 -17.92 33.35
CA LYS A 987 -14.09 -18.46 32.84
C LYS A 987 -14.11 -19.99 32.91
N LEU A 988 -15.08 -20.54 33.64
CA LEU A 988 -15.32 -21.98 33.78
C LEU A 988 -16.18 -22.54 32.63
N SER A 989 -16.10 -23.84 32.39
CA SER A 989 -16.71 -24.54 31.25
C SER A 989 -18.22 -24.80 31.39
N ALA A 990 -18.76 -24.76 32.62
CA ALA A 990 -20.18 -24.94 32.90
C ALA A 990 -20.86 -23.59 33.21
N ILE A 991 -21.92 -23.28 32.45
CA ILE A 991 -22.81 -22.14 32.71
C ILE A 991 -23.50 -22.39 34.06
N LEU A 992 -23.28 -21.49 35.03
CA LEU A 992 -24.09 -21.47 36.27
C LEU A 992 -25.56 -21.26 35.88
N ALA A 993 -26.49 -21.88 36.62
CA ALA A 993 -27.92 -21.87 36.32
C ALA A 993 -28.58 -20.47 36.30
N ASP A 994 -27.84 -19.42 36.67
CA ASP A 994 -28.22 -18.01 36.64
C ASP A 994 -27.50 -17.18 35.55
N GLY A 995 -26.70 -17.79 34.67
CA GLY A 995 -26.05 -17.11 33.54
C GLY A 995 -24.90 -16.16 33.92
N GLY A 996 -24.38 -16.24 35.15
CA GLY A 996 -23.29 -15.39 35.61
C GLY A 996 -21.89 -15.83 35.16
N THR A 997 -21.11 -14.91 34.57
CA THR A 997 -19.65 -15.03 34.47
C THR A 997 -19.05 -14.66 35.84
N LEU A 998 -18.35 -15.57 36.52
CA LEU A 998 -17.63 -15.21 37.74
C LEU A 998 -16.42 -14.33 37.36
N THR A 999 -16.48 -13.05 37.71
CA THR A 999 -15.41 -12.04 37.57
C THR A 999 -15.28 -11.43 38.97
N ALA A 1000 -14.14 -11.28 39.63
CA ALA A 1000 -12.95 -10.58 39.20
C ALA A 1000 -11.81 -10.77 40.22
N LEU A 1001 -10.58 -10.87 39.75
CA LEU A 1001 -9.35 -10.59 40.51
C LEU A 1001 -8.95 -9.15 40.22
N VAL A 1002 -9.02 -8.26 41.21
CA VAL A 1002 -8.66 -6.84 41.03
C VAL A 1002 -7.16 -6.67 41.26
N LYS A 1003 -6.47 -5.98 40.34
CA LYS A 1003 -5.05 -5.65 40.48
C LYS A 1003 -4.85 -4.74 41.69
N GLN A 1004 -3.94 -5.10 42.59
CA GLN A 1004 -3.58 -4.24 43.71
C GLN A 1004 -2.71 -3.10 43.15
N THR A 1005 -3.23 -1.87 43.13
CA THR A 1005 -2.44 -0.66 42.84
C THR A 1005 -1.45 -0.38 43.95
#